data_AF-A0A9W6XWJ8-F1
#
_entry.id   AF-A0A9W6XWJ8-F1
#
_cell.length_a   1.000
_cell.length_b   1.000
_cell.length_c   1.000
_cell.angle_alpha   90.00
_cell.angle_beta   90.00
_cell.angle_gamma   90.00
#
_symmetry.space_group_name_H-M   'P 1'
#
loop_
_entity.id
_entity.type
_entity.pdbx_description
1 polymer ?
#
loop_
_entity_poly.entity_id
_entity_poly.type
_entity_poly.pdbx_seq_one_letter_code
_entity_poly.pdbx_strand_id
1 'polypeptide(L)'
;MGEFQILMVASWGDFAMRILFAWGLITNMNNMKRLLDTSSSSLSKNFRSTKSIVPLTPNLSGVSFAIHLHAESMPSFPQCELPIRPWFSSQPSCSLLLLNCHVLGLSGLNHEVVANLGTFDLTTVTFLVIRHCPILEIPTKLIEFSRLRALKVYNSTITSWQEDATISQSHHPNLLMLFLVRVNLSNGELPTALYRNTLPQGLRDIEFCFTNLRSLPEDLDLTWPQFATIYLEAGNLTEIPLSLVRLASFDLSLALNPIATVPAAILENNAGYLHIGGTLISGLPEDVEAVSPEFKIRVDNTKVSFFWNWTGPMVANANGGYGDGIPTILASNSPYCSDLQRIYDGELTRFSAPQQEGQSLVLSDASMANWPILQKTVSCELWPAMYYPIESEDEHSGLKYNYDIIGTIMRISMQRAIAVSATSFGVKPAAFEKMIVHFLEILSPYLYELYVEDTAITDSMKKVVQGGHAFPHYPAARYAVGVTFHESTVKSGSQKERAVFYSAKHKLHGYKTELSVIPTGIAINCSMHYRGSVADITIFRDNKAFHEAATTKLTLEETLSDDGPHHETYPSAWIILADKSYQGLADTHRVVHPKRRCPIAPLMLKEETTNRNISSDLSIVENYFGRLCTLWALCSDKYRWKEARYEMYFRACVALTNVHV
;
A
#
# COMPACT_ATOMS: atom_id res chain seq x y z
N MET A 1 -22.75 27.19 -13.89
CA MET A 1 -23.49 25.95 -13.61
C MET A 1 -24.85 26.06 -14.27
N GLY A 2 -25.12 25.25 -15.29
CA GLY A 2 -26.41 25.17 -15.97
C GLY A 2 -27.17 23.92 -15.55
N GLU A 3 -28.44 24.08 -15.21
CA GLU A 3 -29.33 23.12 -14.51
C GLU A 3 -29.80 21.89 -15.32
N PHE A 4 -28.97 21.25 -16.15
CA PHE A 4 -29.40 20.05 -16.91
C PHE A 4 -28.37 18.89 -16.97
N GLN A 5 -27.63 18.62 -15.89
CA GLN A 5 -26.71 17.46 -15.80
C GLN A 5 -27.04 16.48 -14.67
N ILE A 6 -28.32 16.12 -14.50
CA ILE A 6 -28.71 14.99 -13.63
C ILE A 6 -29.31 13.89 -14.53
N LEU A 7 -28.45 13.13 -15.21
CA LEU A 7 -28.82 11.99 -16.06
C LEU A 7 -27.87 10.79 -15.87
N MET A 8 -27.47 10.51 -14.62
CA MET A 8 -26.70 9.31 -14.29
C MET A 8 -27.31 8.63 -13.06
N VAL A 9 -27.55 7.32 -13.16
CA VAL A 9 -28.09 6.46 -12.10
C VAL A 9 -27.07 5.35 -11.83
N ALA A 10 -26.67 5.18 -10.58
CA ALA A 10 -25.63 4.22 -10.19
C ALA A 10 -26.19 2.83 -9.78
N SER A 11 -27.47 2.76 -9.38
CA SER A 11 -28.15 1.50 -9.01
C SER A 11 -29.67 1.70 -8.81
N TRP A 12 -30.41 0.60 -8.63
CA TRP A 12 -31.83 0.62 -8.20
C TRP A 12 -32.06 1.39 -6.88
N GLY A 13 -31.10 1.38 -5.95
CA GLY A 13 -31.17 2.15 -4.71
C GLY A 13 -31.00 3.65 -4.94
N ASP A 14 -30.09 4.05 -5.82
CA ASP A 14 -29.90 5.44 -6.25
C ASP A 14 -31.14 5.96 -7.00
N PHE A 15 -31.74 5.14 -7.86
CA PHE A 15 -33.02 5.45 -8.51
C PHE A 15 -34.18 5.60 -7.53
N ALA A 16 -34.33 4.66 -6.59
CA ALA A 16 -35.37 4.73 -5.57
C ALA A 16 -35.21 5.98 -4.70
N MET A 17 -33.98 6.33 -4.31
CA MET A 17 -33.70 7.54 -3.54
C MET A 17 -33.96 8.82 -4.35
N ARG A 18 -33.62 8.86 -5.64
CA ARG A 18 -33.89 10.01 -6.52
C ARG A 18 -35.37 10.14 -6.86
N ILE A 19 -36.09 9.04 -7.04
CA ILE A 19 -37.55 9.04 -7.16
C ILE A 19 -38.18 9.48 -5.85
N LEU A 20 -37.74 8.99 -4.69
CA LEU A 20 -38.25 9.43 -3.39
C LEU A 20 -37.95 10.92 -3.15
N PHE A 21 -36.81 11.42 -3.59
CA PHE A 21 -36.44 12.83 -3.52
C PHE A 21 -37.26 13.70 -4.47
N ALA A 22 -37.44 13.28 -5.73
CA ALA A 22 -38.26 13.97 -6.73
C ALA A 22 -39.76 13.91 -6.37
N TRP A 23 -40.23 12.78 -5.86
CA TRP A 23 -41.59 12.60 -5.33
C TRP A 23 -41.76 13.42 -4.05
N GLY A 24 -40.73 13.54 -3.21
CA GLY A 24 -40.66 14.44 -2.06
C GLY A 24 -40.77 15.92 -2.47
N LEU A 25 -40.07 16.33 -3.52
CA LEU A 25 -40.18 17.67 -4.11
C LEU A 25 -41.58 17.93 -4.71
N ILE A 26 -42.14 16.98 -5.46
CA ILE A 26 -43.47 17.10 -6.09
C ILE A 26 -44.60 17.08 -5.06
N THR A 27 -44.48 16.28 -4.00
CA THR A 27 -45.43 16.25 -2.87
C THR A 27 -45.32 17.52 -2.02
N ASN A 28 -44.12 18.08 -1.87
CA ASN A 28 -43.94 19.38 -1.22
C ASN A 28 -44.41 20.56 -2.09
N MET A 29 -44.39 20.46 -3.42
CA MET A 29 -45.02 21.44 -4.31
C MET A 29 -46.56 21.42 -4.22
N ASN A 30 -47.17 20.26 -3.98
CA ASN A 30 -48.60 20.17 -3.68
C ASN A 30 -48.96 20.75 -2.29
N ASN A 31 -48.00 20.78 -1.36
CA ASN A 31 -48.16 21.44 -0.06
C ASN A 31 -47.94 22.97 -0.12
N MET A 32 -47.20 23.49 -1.10
CA MET A 32 -47.08 24.95 -1.30
C MET A 32 -48.35 25.61 -1.86
N LYS A 33 -49.22 24.88 -2.57
CA LYS A 33 -50.57 25.38 -2.90
C LYS A 33 -51.43 25.62 -1.66
N ARG A 34 -51.12 24.95 -0.54
CA ARG A 34 -51.83 25.09 0.72
C ARG A 34 -51.25 26.19 1.63
N LEU A 35 -50.09 26.74 1.27
CA LEU A 35 -49.44 27.88 1.93
C LEU A 35 -49.63 29.21 1.19
N LEU A 36 -50.12 29.18 -0.06
CA LEU A 36 -50.46 30.37 -0.86
C LEU A 36 -51.96 30.67 -0.92
N ASP A 37 -52.81 29.89 -0.24
CA ASP A 37 -54.29 30.04 -0.24
C ASP A 37 -54.88 30.38 1.15
N THR A 38 -54.06 30.92 2.06
CA THR A 38 -54.53 31.52 3.32
C THR A 38 -54.26 33.02 3.34
N SER A 39 -54.98 33.73 2.47
CA SER A 39 -55.27 35.15 2.59
C SER A 39 -56.68 35.39 2.01
N SER A 40 -57.61 35.74 2.90
CA SER A 40 -59.02 36.15 2.69
C SER A 40 -60.11 35.10 2.95
N SER A 41 -60.53 35.08 4.23
CA SER A 41 -61.91 35.12 4.73
C SER A 41 -63.07 34.50 3.93
N SER A 42 -63.67 33.51 4.60
CA SER A 42 -65.11 33.34 4.84
C SER A 42 -65.98 32.56 3.84
N LEU A 43 -66.79 31.68 4.46
CA LEU A 43 -68.15 31.27 4.11
C LEU A 43 -68.35 30.22 3.00
N SER A 44 -68.56 29.00 3.49
CA SER A 44 -69.67 28.09 3.17
C SER A 44 -70.21 27.96 1.73
N LYS A 45 -70.12 26.70 1.29
CA LYS A 45 -71.05 25.92 0.47
C LYS A 45 -71.03 26.11 -1.06
N ASN A 46 -70.83 24.94 -1.67
CA ASN A 46 -71.30 24.46 -2.96
C ASN A 46 -70.55 24.96 -4.19
N PHE A 47 -69.72 24.09 -4.79
CA PHE A 47 -69.94 23.70 -6.19
C PHE A 47 -69.27 22.37 -6.55
N ARG A 48 -69.96 21.64 -7.42
CA ARG A 48 -69.60 20.32 -7.94
C ARG A 48 -68.30 20.35 -8.75
N SER A 49 -67.52 19.29 -8.55
CA SER A 49 -66.63 18.60 -9.51
C SER A 49 -66.54 19.18 -10.93
N THR A 50 -65.34 19.63 -11.30
CA THR A 50 -64.74 19.35 -12.61
C THR A 50 -63.38 18.69 -12.40
N LYS A 51 -63.37 17.35 -12.39
CA LYS A 51 -62.16 16.57 -12.60
C LYS A 51 -61.68 16.79 -14.04
N SER A 52 -60.68 17.64 -14.25
CA SER A 52 -59.75 17.41 -15.36
C SER A 52 -58.60 16.58 -14.79
N ILE A 53 -58.78 15.26 -14.82
CA ILE A 53 -57.67 14.33 -14.79
C ILE A 53 -57.00 14.49 -16.15
N VAL A 54 -55.87 15.18 -16.20
CA VAL A 54 -54.93 15.01 -17.31
C VAL A 54 -54.37 13.60 -17.12
N PRO A 55 -54.64 12.63 -18.02
CA PRO A 55 -54.01 11.34 -17.90
C PRO A 55 -52.52 11.55 -18.15
N LEU A 56 -51.68 11.24 -17.14
CA LEU A 56 -50.28 10.92 -17.38
C LEU A 56 -50.30 9.77 -18.41
N THR A 57 -49.96 10.10 -19.66
CA THR A 57 -49.94 9.14 -20.75
C THR A 57 -49.08 7.95 -20.34
N PRO A 58 -49.59 6.71 -20.36
CA PRO A 58 -48.85 5.50 -19.99
C PRO A 58 -47.63 5.22 -20.90
N ASN A 59 -47.47 5.98 -21.99
CA ASN A 59 -46.33 5.87 -22.90
C ASN A 59 -45.02 6.45 -22.30
N LEU A 60 -45.07 7.47 -21.42
CA LEU A 60 -43.85 8.09 -20.89
C LEU A 60 -43.17 7.25 -19.80
N SER A 61 -43.94 6.54 -18.97
CA SER A 61 -43.40 5.62 -17.96
C SER A 61 -42.80 4.36 -18.59
N GLY A 62 -43.44 3.81 -19.64
CA GLY A 62 -42.93 2.67 -20.39
C GLY A 62 -41.64 2.98 -21.14
N VAL A 63 -41.54 4.15 -21.78
CA VAL A 63 -40.32 4.60 -22.47
C VAL A 63 -39.18 4.85 -21.47
N SER A 64 -39.44 5.53 -20.35
CA SER A 64 -38.43 5.72 -19.31
C SER A 64 -37.92 4.39 -18.73
N PHE A 65 -38.83 3.46 -18.45
CA PHE A 65 -38.49 2.12 -17.97
C PHE A 65 -37.69 1.31 -19.00
N ALA A 66 -38.07 1.36 -20.28
CA ALA A 66 -37.33 0.69 -21.36
C ALA A 66 -35.93 1.25 -21.54
N ILE A 67 -35.77 2.59 -21.44
CA ILE A 67 -34.47 3.26 -21.47
C ILE A 67 -33.60 2.83 -20.27
N HIS A 68 -34.19 2.70 -19.08
CA HIS A 68 -33.45 2.24 -17.90
C HIS A 68 -33.07 0.77 -18.02
N LEU A 69 -33.97 -0.10 -18.49
CA LEU A 69 -33.65 -1.50 -18.75
C LEU A 69 -32.55 -1.64 -19.81
N HIS A 70 -32.57 -0.82 -20.85
CA HIS A 70 -31.52 -0.79 -21.87
C HIS A 70 -30.17 -0.39 -21.26
N ALA A 71 -30.11 0.72 -20.51
CA ALA A 71 -28.90 1.16 -19.83
C ALA A 71 -28.41 0.13 -18.79
N GLU A 72 -29.34 -0.57 -18.13
CA GLU A 72 -29.04 -1.61 -17.13
C GLU A 72 -28.56 -2.93 -17.75
N SER A 73 -28.93 -3.19 -19.01
CA SER A 73 -28.52 -4.37 -19.76
C SER A 73 -27.08 -4.31 -20.27
N MET A 74 -26.41 -3.16 -20.14
CA MET A 74 -25.05 -2.98 -20.60
C MET A 74 -24.07 -3.86 -19.80
N PRO A 75 -23.12 -4.54 -20.47
CA PRO A 75 -22.18 -5.43 -19.82
C PRO A 75 -21.23 -4.65 -18.88
N SER A 76 -20.99 -5.23 -17.69
CA SER A 76 -20.00 -4.72 -16.74
C SER A 76 -18.66 -5.41 -16.95
N PHE A 77 -17.58 -4.65 -16.88
CA PHE A 77 -16.22 -5.13 -17.09
C PHE A 77 -15.37 -4.89 -15.83
N PRO A 78 -14.47 -5.82 -15.46
CA PRO A 78 -13.61 -5.67 -14.29
C PRO A 78 -12.63 -4.50 -14.41
N GLN A 79 -12.33 -4.03 -15.62
CA GLN A 79 -11.53 -2.83 -15.87
C GLN A 79 -12.24 -1.55 -15.41
N CYS A 80 -13.56 -1.58 -15.22
CA CYS A 80 -14.32 -0.40 -14.81
C CYS A 80 -14.64 -0.43 -13.32
N GLU A 81 -13.88 0.34 -12.55
CA GLU A 81 -14.04 0.44 -11.09
C GLU A 81 -15.27 1.28 -10.71
N LEU A 82 -15.65 2.24 -11.56
CA LEU A 82 -16.85 3.07 -11.36
C LEU A 82 -17.73 3.07 -12.61
N PRO A 83 -18.58 2.04 -12.79
CA PRO A 83 -19.48 1.96 -13.93
C PRO A 83 -20.56 3.04 -13.88
N ILE A 84 -20.88 3.59 -15.04
CA ILE A 84 -21.98 4.54 -15.22
C ILE A 84 -22.85 4.08 -16.38
N ARG A 85 -24.15 4.41 -16.33
CA ARG A 85 -25.14 3.90 -17.28
C ARG A 85 -25.90 5.04 -17.93
N PRO A 86 -25.29 5.76 -18.90
CA PRO A 86 -25.98 6.80 -19.63
C PRO A 86 -27.15 6.19 -20.41
N TRP A 87 -28.32 6.82 -20.30
CA TRP A 87 -29.58 6.34 -20.88
C TRP A 87 -29.54 6.10 -22.39
N PHE A 88 -28.66 6.79 -23.11
CA PHE A 88 -28.58 6.75 -24.57
C PHE A 88 -27.25 6.22 -25.09
N SER A 89 -26.42 5.62 -24.23
CA SER A 89 -25.17 5.00 -24.66
C SER A 89 -25.42 3.58 -25.15
N SER A 90 -24.84 3.26 -26.31
CA SER A 90 -24.77 1.90 -26.85
C SER A 90 -23.43 1.21 -26.54
N GLN A 91 -22.52 1.89 -25.86
CA GLN A 91 -21.24 1.36 -25.42
C GLN A 91 -21.12 1.35 -23.88
N PRO A 92 -20.38 0.38 -23.30
CA PRO A 92 -20.06 0.38 -21.88
C PRO A 92 -19.44 1.71 -21.46
N SER A 93 -20.01 2.36 -20.45
CA SER A 93 -19.53 3.66 -19.97
C SER A 93 -18.92 3.54 -18.59
N CYS A 94 -17.83 4.25 -18.36
CA CYS A 94 -17.04 4.13 -17.15
C CYS A 94 -16.52 5.48 -16.70
N SER A 95 -16.63 5.81 -15.41
CA SER A 95 -16.09 7.05 -14.85
C SER A 95 -14.64 6.89 -14.38
N LEU A 96 -14.32 5.76 -13.73
CA LEU A 96 -12.95 5.39 -13.33
C LEU A 96 -12.56 4.10 -14.06
N LEU A 97 -11.73 4.27 -15.09
CA LEU A 97 -11.26 3.18 -15.93
C LEU A 97 -9.84 2.78 -15.54
N LEU A 98 -9.65 1.50 -15.26
CA LEU A 98 -8.39 0.89 -14.87
C LEU A 98 -7.90 -0.07 -15.96
N LEU A 99 -6.76 0.27 -16.57
CA LEU A 99 -6.00 -0.64 -17.41
C LEU A 99 -4.87 -1.26 -16.59
N ASN A 100 -5.07 -2.50 -16.12
CA ASN A 100 -4.06 -3.26 -15.40
C ASN A 100 -3.46 -4.33 -16.32
N CYS A 101 -2.28 -4.05 -16.90
CA CYS A 101 -1.64 -4.96 -17.85
C CYS A 101 -1.32 -6.33 -17.21
N HIS A 102 -0.90 -6.35 -15.94
CA HIS A 102 -0.62 -7.60 -15.24
C HIS A 102 -1.86 -8.49 -15.08
N VAL A 103 -2.98 -7.93 -14.63
CA VAL A 103 -4.24 -8.69 -14.44
C VAL A 103 -4.82 -9.15 -15.78
N LEU A 104 -4.66 -8.35 -16.84
CA LEU A 104 -5.18 -8.64 -18.17
C LEU A 104 -4.24 -9.51 -19.02
N GLY A 105 -3.04 -9.84 -18.52
CA GLY A 105 -2.03 -10.59 -19.28
C GLY A 105 -1.49 -9.84 -20.50
N LEU A 106 -1.45 -8.50 -20.43
CA LEU A 106 -0.97 -7.62 -21.49
C LEU A 106 0.47 -7.17 -21.21
N SER A 107 1.19 -6.84 -22.28
CA SER A 107 2.51 -6.23 -22.16
C SER A 107 2.43 -4.70 -22.15
N GLY A 108 1.41 -4.13 -22.79
CA GLY A 108 1.21 -2.68 -22.93
C GLY A 108 1.48 -2.16 -24.35
N LEU A 109 1.53 -3.04 -25.35
CA LEU A 109 1.72 -2.66 -26.75
C LEU A 109 0.52 -1.85 -27.26
N ASN A 110 0.74 -0.96 -28.22
CA ASN A 110 -0.28 -0.02 -28.69
C ASN A 110 -1.59 -0.73 -29.08
N HIS A 111 -1.50 -1.79 -29.89
CA HIS A 111 -2.68 -2.54 -30.34
C HIS A 111 -3.44 -3.23 -29.18
N GLU A 112 -2.75 -3.67 -28.14
CA GLU A 112 -3.36 -4.28 -26.93
C GLU A 112 -4.12 -3.23 -26.12
N VAL A 113 -3.50 -2.06 -25.92
CA VAL A 113 -4.07 -0.93 -25.20
C VAL A 113 -5.29 -0.39 -25.96
N VAL A 114 -5.18 -0.19 -27.28
CA VAL A 114 -6.29 0.27 -28.13
C VAL A 114 -7.47 -0.69 -28.10
N ALA A 115 -7.23 -1.99 -28.17
CA ALA A 115 -8.29 -3.01 -28.11
C ALA A 115 -9.04 -2.97 -26.77
N ASN A 116 -8.31 -2.85 -25.66
CA ASN A 116 -8.91 -2.80 -24.32
C ASN A 116 -9.69 -1.51 -24.08
N LEU A 117 -9.08 -0.36 -24.36
CA LEU A 117 -9.75 0.93 -24.20
C LEU A 117 -10.96 1.05 -25.14
N GLY A 118 -10.87 0.52 -26.36
CA GLY A 118 -11.95 0.55 -27.35
C GLY A 118 -13.22 -0.22 -26.98
N THR A 119 -13.22 -0.93 -25.85
CA THR A 119 -14.43 -1.57 -25.30
C THR A 119 -15.39 -0.55 -24.66
N PHE A 120 -14.91 0.65 -24.32
CA PHE A 120 -15.67 1.65 -23.56
C PHE A 120 -15.93 2.92 -24.35
N ASP A 121 -16.99 3.63 -23.98
CA ASP A 121 -17.19 5.03 -24.37
C ASP A 121 -16.22 5.93 -23.60
N LEU A 122 -15.12 6.29 -24.27
CA LEU A 122 -14.02 7.06 -23.69
C LEU A 122 -14.43 8.48 -23.29
N THR A 123 -15.51 9.02 -23.87
CA THR A 123 -16.01 10.36 -23.52
C THR A 123 -16.62 10.40 -22.11
N THR A 124 -16.90 9.23 -21.53
CA THR A 124 -17.48 9.11 -20.19
C THR A 124 -16.43 8.98 -19.09
N VAL A 125 -15.18 8.70 -19.46
CA VAL A 125 -14.07 8.48 -18.53
C VAL A 125 -13.59 9.80 -17.93
N THR A 126 -13.60 9.85 -16.60
CA THR A 126 -13.14 11.00 -15.81
C THR A 126 -11.78 10.73 -15.18
N PHE A 127 -11.48 9.47 -14.84
CA PHE A 127 -10.21 9.04 -14.29
C PHE A 127 -9.70 7.86 -15.08
N LEU A 128 -8.50 7.97 -15.64
CA LEU A 128 -7.80 6.88 -16.31
C LEU A 128 -6.58 6.48 -15.48
N VAL A 129 -6.54 5.22 -15.07
CA VAL A 129 -5.39 4.64 -14.36
C VAL A 129 -4.82 3.52 -15.22
N ILE A 130 -3.53 3.60 -15.53
CA ILE A 130 -2.77 2.56 -16.24
C ILE A 130 -1.72 2.02 -15.29
N ARG A 131 -1.65 0.70 -15.09
CA ARG A 131 -0.67 0.11 -14.19
C ARG A 131 -0.09 -1.22 -14.65
N HIS A 132 1.13 -1.49 -14.19
CA HIS A 132 1.87 -2.74 -14.38
C HIS A 132 2.12 -3.11 -15.83
N CYS A 133 2.33 -2.11 -16.70
CA CYS A 133 2.61 -2.33 -18.11
C CYS A 133 4.13 -2.30 -18.36
N PRO A 134 4.77 -3.45 -18.64
CA PRO A 134 6.22 -3.53 -18.81
C PRO A 134 6.75 -2.86 -20.09
N ILE A 135 5.92 -2.64 -21.11
CA ILE A 135 6.29 -1.97 -22.37
C ILE A 135 5.13 -1.08 -22.86
N LEU A 136 4.76 -0.10 -22.05
CA LEU A 136 3.62 0.78 -22.30
C LEU A 136 3.87 1.71 -23.50
N GLU A 137 3.12 1.47 -24.57
CA GLU A 137 2.96 2.37 -25.71
C GLU A 137 1.63 3.10 -25.60
N ILE A 138 1.66 4.39 -25.29
CA ILE A 138 0.45 5.18 -25.11
C ILE A 138 -0.15 5.51 -26.49
N PRO A 139 -1.39 5.08 -26.78
CA PRO A 139 -1.96 5.20 -28.11
C PRO A 139 -2.59 6.57 -28.35
N THR A 140 -2.72 6.94 -29.62
CA THR A 140 -3.42 8.16 -30.09
C THR A 140 -4.85 8.27 -29.59
N LYS A 141 -5.47 7.12 -29.27
CA LYS A 141 -6.82 7.04 -28.69
C LYS A 141 -6.97 7.81 -27.37
N LEU A 142 -5.87 8.15 -26.70
CA LEU A 142 -5.88 9.04 -25.53
C LEU A 142 -6.59 10.37 -25.82
N ILE A 143 -6.50 10.93 -27.03
CA ILE A 143 -7.13 12.21 -27.37
C ILE A 143 -8.66 12.20 -27.34
N GLU A 144 -9.28 11.00 -27.33
CA GLU A 144 -10.75 10.84 -27.30
C GLU A 144 -11.34 11.06 -25.89
N PHE A 145 -10.51 11.09 -24.85
CA PHE A 145 -10.92 11.23 -23.44
C PHE A 145 -11.25 12.69 -23.06
N SER A 146 -12.25 13.27 -23.72
CA SER A 146 -12.62 14.69 -23.58
C SER A 146 -13.06 15.15 -22.17
N ARG A 147 -13.44 14.21 -21.29
CA ARG A 147 -13.85 14.48 -19.90
C ARG A 147 -12.81 14.08 -18.85
N LEU A 148 -11.61 13.70 -19.28
CA LEU A 148 -10.54 13.28 -18.38
C LEU A 148 -10.20 14.40 -17.41
N ARG A 149 -10.25 14.07 -16.12
CA ARG A 149 -9.82 14.93 -15.00
C ARG A 149 -8.52 14.45 -14.38
N ALA A 150 -8.24 13.15 -14.45
CA ALA A 150 -6.98 12.60 -13.97
C ALA A 150 -6.44 11.52 -14.89
N LEU A 151 -5.14 11.58 -15.16
CA LEU A 151 -4.38 10.50 -15.77
C LEU A 151 -3.31 10.03 -14.79
N LYS A 152 -3.30 8.74 -14.48
CA LYS A 152 -2.28 8.13 -13.63
C LYS A 152 -1.64 6.94 -14.34
N VAL A 153 -0.32 6.92 -14.37
CA VAL A 153 0.47 5.75 -14.77
C VAL A 153 1.29 5.30 -13.57
N TYR A 154 1.12 4.03 -13.19
CA TYR A 154 1.77 3.46 -12.01
C TYR A 154 2.57 2.19 -12.36
N ASN A 155 3.79 2.08 -11.84
CA ASN A 155 4.64 0.89 -11.96
C ASN A 155 4.68 0.33 -13.40
N SER A 156 5.13 1.16 -14.35
CA SER A 156 5.10 0.84 -15.79
C SER A 156 6.33 1.41 -16.49
N THR A 157 6.70 0.85 -17.64
CA THR A 157 7.77 1.41 -18.48
C THR A 157 7.17 2.00 -19.74
N ILE A 158 7.28 3.32 -19.93
CA ILE A 158 6.78 4.01 -21.12
C ILE A 158 7.85 3.93 -22.21
N THR A 159 7.61 3.09 -23.20
CA THR A 159 8.48 2.90 -24.37
C THR A 159 8.15 3.89 -25.49
N SER A 160 6.90 4.33 -25.57
CA SER A 160 6.45 5.31 -26.57
C SER A 160 5.28 6.14 -26.05
N TRP A 161 5.40 7.46 -26.17
CA TRP A 161 4.30 8.41 -25.96
C TRP A 161 4.56 9.64 -26.83
N GLN A 162 4.13 9.52 -28.08
CA GLN A 162 4.42 10.47 -29.15
C GLN A 162 3.41 11.63 -29.17
N GLU A 163 3.71 12.66 -29.96
CA GLU A 163 2.88 13.86 -30.07
C GLU A 163 1.45 13.59 -30.57
N ASP A 164 1.23 12.55 -31.37
CA ASP A 164 -0.10 12.13 -31.84
C ASP A 164 -1.02 11.61 -30.73
N ALA A 165 -0.47 11.29 -29.55
CA ALA A 165 -1.16 10.95 -28.31
C ALA A 165 -1.01 12.06 -27.24
N THR A 166 -1.01 13.33 -27.66
CA THR A 166 -0.76 14.50 -26.80
C THR A 166 -1.81 14.72 -25.71
N ILE A 167 -1.34 15.14 -24.54
CA ILE A 167 -2.18 15.87 -23.58
C ILE A 167 -2.14 17.35 -23.95
N SER A 168 -3.31 17.96 -24.12
CA SER A 168 -3.42 19.33 -24.63
C SER A 168 -4.72 19.98 -24.20
N GLN A 169 -4.73 21.31 -24.16
CA GLN A 169 -5.91 22.12 -23.84
C GLN A 169 -7.12 21.82 -24.74
N SER A 170 -6.90 21.47 -26.02
CA SER A 170 -7.98 21.20 -26.97
C SER A 170 -8.65 19.84 -26.74
N HIS A 171 -7.86 18.80 -26.46
CA HIS A 171 -8.36 17.44 -26.32
C HIS A 171 -8.76 17.11 -24.88
N HIS A 172 -8.08 17.70 -23.89
CA HIS A 172 -8.26 17.41 -22.46
C HIS A 172 -8.53 18.66 -21.63
N PRO A 173 -9.54 19.50 -21.96
CA PRO A 173 -9.74 20.79 -21.30
C PRO A 173 -10.08 20.69 -19.81
N ASN A 174 -10.49 19.51 -19.34
CA ASN A 174 -10.91 19.24 -17.96
C ASN A 174 -9.81 18.57 -17.11
N LEU A 175 -8.62 18.33 -17.66
CA LEU A 175 -7.56 17.62 -16.92
C LEU A 175 -7.07 18.48 -15.76
N LEU A 176 -7.07 17.91 -14.56
CA LEU A 176 -6.66 18.56 -13.32
C LEU A 176 -5.41 17.94 -12.73
N MET A 177 -5.21 16.63 -12.93
CA MET A 177 -4.17 15.84 -12.28
C MET A 177 -3.44 14.92 -13.28
N LEU A 178 -2.11 14.91 -13.23
CA LEU A 178 -1.26 14.02 -14.03
C LEU A 178 -0.20 13.38 -13.14
N PHE A 179 -0.24 12.06 -13.02
CA PHE A 179 0.64 11.30 -12.13
C PHE A 179 1.44 10.24 -12.89
N LEU A 180 2.76 10.29 -12.79
CA LEU A 180 3.68 9.25 -13.28
C LEU A 180 4.49 8.71 -12.12
N VAL A 181 4.12 7.54 -11.61
CA VAL A 181 4.63 7.04 -10.33
C VAL A 181 5.27 5.66 -10.52
N ARG A 182 6.52 5.49 -10.09
CA ARG A 182 7.31 4.29 -10.40
C ARG A 182 7.36 4.00 -11.90
N VAL A 183 7.53 5.07 -12.69
CA VAL A 183 7.53 5.00 -14.16
C VAL A 183 8.95 5.08 -14.70
N ASN A 184 9.29 4.14 -15.56
CA ASN A 184 10.53 4.18 -16.34
C ASN A 184 10.25 4.82 -17.70
N LEU A 185 10.82 5.99 -17.95
CA LEU A 185 10.73 6.76 -19.18
C LEU A 185 11.86 6.37 -20.13
N SER A 186 11.53 6.24 -21.41
CA SER A 186 12.53 6.00 -22.46
C SER A 186 13.63 7.06 -22.42
N ASN A 187 14.89 6.61 -22.36
CA ASN A 187 16.09 7.44 -22.23
C ASN A 187 16.15 8.37 -21.01
N GLY A 188 15.18 8.31 -20.08
CA GLY A 188 15.06 9.25 -18.97
C GLY A 188 14.63 10.65 -19.41
N GLU A 189 13.92 10.76 -20.55
CA GLU A 189 13.44 12.02 -21.12
C GLU A 189 11.94 12.18 -20.93
N LEU A 190 11.48 13.44 -20.83
CA LEU A 190 10.05 13.74 -20.81
C LEU A 190 9.44 13.42 -22.20
N PRO A 191 8.34 12.66 -22.29
CA PRO A 191 7.72 12.35 -23.58
C PRO A 191 7.19 13.57 -24.32
N THR A 192 7.31 13.60 -25.65
CA THR A 192 6.89 14.73 -26.51
C THR A 192 5.42 15.10 -26.34
N ALA A 193 4.58 14.11 -26.06
CA ALA A 193 3.15 14.29 -25.79
C ALA A 193 2.83 15.25 -24.62
N LEU A 194 3.79 15.46 -23.71
CA LEU A 194 3.63 16.23 -22.48
C LEU A 194 4.25 17.64 -22.53
N TYR A 195 4.87 18.03 -23.64
CA TYR A 195 5.48 19.37 -23.73
C TYR A 195 5.46 20.00 -25.13
N ARG A 196 5.07 19.29 -26.19
CA ARG A 196 5.00 19.89 -27.54
C ARG A 196 3.78 20.77 -27.77
N ASN A 197 2.69 20.51 -27.06
CA ASN A 197 1.46 21.29 -27.11
C ASN A 197 1.18 21.92 -25.75
N THR A 198 0.47 23.05 -25.73
CA THR A 198 0.06 23.68 -24.48
C THR A 198 -0.82 22.74 -23.66
N LEU A 199 -0.33 22.39 -22.47
CA LEU A 199 -1.10 21.58 -21.53
C LEU A 199 -2.35 22.34 -21.08
N PRO A 200 -3.38 21.61 -20.60
CA PRO A 200 -4.59 22.25 -20.08
C PRO A 200 -4.27 23.28 -19.01
N GLN A 201 -4.76 24.50 -19.16
CA GLN A 201 -4.61 25.60 -18.19
C GLN A 201 -5.27 25.29 -16.84
N GLY A 202 -6.19 24.31 -16.82
CA GLY A 202 -6.82 23.77 -15.63
C GLY A 202 -5.99 22.68 -14.92
N LEU A 203 -4.89 22.20 -15.51
CA LEU A 203 -4.00 21.22 -14.89
C LEU A 203 -3.34 21.90 -13.68
N ARG A 204 -3.59 21.36 -12.49
CA ARG A 204 -3.15 21.92 -11.21
C ARG A 204 -2.07 21.08 -10.55
N ASP A 205 -2.02 19.80 -10.87
CA ASP A 205 -1.25 18.85 -10.10
C ASP A 205 -0.50 17.91 -11.06
N ILE A 206 0.82 18.00 -11.04
CA ILE A 206 1.73 17.23 -11.89
C ILE A 206 2.77 16.57 -10.99
N GLU A 207 2.66 15.26 -10.78
CA GLU A 207 3.55 14.54 -9.88
C GLU A 207 4.23 13.36 -10.59
N PHE A 208 5.53 13.48 -10.79
CA PHE A 208 6.40 12.43 -11.32
C PHE A 208 7.30 11.94 -10.19
N CYS A 209 6.98 10.77 -9.63
CA CYS A 209 7.62 10.26 -8.43
C CYS A 209 8.26 8.89 -8.69
N PHE A 210 9.48 8.66 -8.20
CA PHE A 210 10.24 7.43 -8.48
C PHE A 210 10.36 7.17 -9.98
N THR A 211 10.85 8.17 -10.72
CA THR A 211 11.08 8.04 -12.17
C THR A 211 12.57 8.08 -12.47
N ASN A 212 12.95 7.65 -13.67
CA ASN A 212 14.32 7.80 -14.14
C ASN A 212 14.56 9.11 -14.91
N LEU A 213 13.68 10.12 -14.78
CA LEU A 213 13.76 11.40 -15.49
C LEU A 213 15.08 12.12 -15.15
N ARG A 214 15.82 12.54 -16.18
CA ARG A 214 17.17 13.16 -16.05
C ARG A 214 17.21 14.61 -16.51
N SER A 215 16.33 15.01 -17.41
CA SER A 215 16.31 16.34 -17.98
C SER A 215 14.89 16.74 -18.40
N LEU A 216 14.66 18.04 -18.43
CA LEU A 216 13.43 18.64 -18.95
C LEU A 216 13.73 19.48 -20.21
N PRO A 217 12.77 19.61 -21.13
CA PRO A 217 12.88 20.51 -22.28
C PRO A 217 13.24 21.95 -21.86
N GLU A 218 14.05 22.61 -22.68
CA GLU A 218 14.45 24.01 -22.44
C GLU A 218 13.28 24.98 -22.53
N ASP A 219 12.20 24.63 -23.23
CA ASP A 219 11.01 25.46 -23.50
C ASP A 219 9.77 24.99 -22.72
N LEU A 220 9.96 24.20 -21.65
CA LEU A 220 8.87 23.65 -20.84
C LEU A 220 7.93 24.73 -20.29
N ASP A 221 8.47 25.88 -19.90
CA ASP A 221 7.74 27.04 -19.38
C ASP A 221 6.71 27.63 -20.35
N LEU A 222 6.85 27.35 -21.65
CA LEU A 222 5.91 27.81 -22.67
C LEU A 222 4.67 26.92 -22.77
N THR A 223 4.74 25.68 -22.28
CA THR A 223 3.68 24.68 -22.48
C THR A 223 3.05 24.19 -21.19
N TRP A 224 3.79 24.22 -20.08
CA TRP A 224 3.28 23.84 -18.77
C TRP A 224 2.56 25.01 -18.06
N PRO A 225 1.55 24.73 -17.22
CA PRO A 225 0.81 25.76 -16.50
C PRO A 225 1.65 26.36 -15.34
N GLN A 226 1.73 27.70 -15.28
CA GLN A 226 2.53 28.44 -14.29
C GLN A 226 2.09 28.23 -12.83
N PHE A 227 0.82 27.93 -12.57
CA PHE A 227 0.27 27.81 -11.21
C PHE A 227 0.05 26.36 -10.78
N ALA A 228 0.63 25.38 -11.49
CA ALA A 228 0.54 24.00 -11.06
C ALA A 228 1.47 23.74 -9.87
N THR A 229 0.99 22.88 -8.98
CA THR A 229 1.81 22.10 -8.06
C THR A 229 2.58 21.08 -8.90
N ILE A 230 3.90 21.06 -8.75
CA ILE A 230 4.81 20.23 -9.53
C ILE A 230 5.72 19.46 -8.58
N TYR A 231 5.57 18.15 -8.53
CA TYR A 231 6.44 17.27 -7.77
C TYR A 231 7.24 16.39 -8.72
N LEU A 232 8.55 16.57 -8.75
CA LEU A 232 9.49 15.73 -9.48
C LEU A 232 10.39 15.05 -8.45
N GLU A 233 9.84 14.11 -7.68
CA GLU A 233 10.47 13.54 -6.48
C GLU A 233 11.12 12.19 -6.74
N ALA A 234 12.21 11.89 -6.02
CA ALA A 234 12.97 10.64 -6.13
C ALA A 234 13.31 10.29 -7.60
N GLY A 235 13.71 11.31 -8.36
CA GLY A 235 14.12 11.21 -9.75
C GLY A 235 15.64 11.14 -9.92
N ASN A 236 16.10 11.37 -11.16
CA ASN A 236 17.52 11.39 -11.51
C ASN A 236 17.97 12.78 -12.01
N LEU A 237 17.29 13.86 -11.63
CA LEU A 237 17.70 15.22 -11.97
C LEU A 237 18.99 15.57 -11.20
N THR A 238 20.06 15.93 -11.91
CA THR A 238 21.34 16.33 -11.28
C THR A 238 21.45 17.83 -11.05
N GLU A 239 20.56 18.60 -11.67
CA GLU A 239 20.49 20.06 -11.60
C GLU A 239 19.03 20.52 -11.69
N ILE A 240 18.77 21.77 -11.33
CA ILE A 240 17.46 22.42 -11.45
C ILE A 240 17.38 23.07 -12.85
N PRO A 241 16.54 22.59 -13.77
CA PRO A 241 16.47 23.14 -15.12
C PRO A 241 15.97 24.58 -15.13
N LEU A 242 16.58 25.44 -15.95
CA LEU A 242 16.18 26.85 -16.09
C LEU A 242 14.73 27.04 -16.57
N SER A 243 14.19 26.06 -17.30
CA SER A 243 12.78 26.07 -17.69
C SER A 243 11.84 25.95 -16.49
N LEU A 244 12.20 25.22 -15.43
CA LEU A 244 11.43 25.22 -14.18
C LEU A 244 11.54 26.55 -13.43
N VAL A 245 12.73 27.17 -13.45
CA VAL A 245 12.94 28.49 -12.84
C VAL A 245 12.02 29.53 -13.50
N ARG A 246 11.96 29.54 -14.84
CA ARG A 246 11.06 30.46 -15.58
C ARG A 246 9.59 30.12 -15.43
N LEU A 247 9.25 28.84 -15.27
CA LEU A 247 7.87 28.40 -15.05
C LEU A 247 7.30 28.96 -13.74
N ALA A 248 8.16 29.17 -12.74
CA ALA A 248 7.82 29.82 -11.46
C ALA A 248 6.59 29.22 -10.76
N SER A 249 6.56 27.88 -10.66
CA SER A 249 5.49 27.13 -10.00
C SER A 249 5.34 27.51 -8.53
N PHE A 250 4.09 27.65 -8.08
CA PHE A 250 3.77 28.05 -6.70
C PHE A 250 4.13 26.98 -5.66
N ASP A 251 4.07 25.70 -6.01
CA ASP A 251 4.43 24.60 -5.12
C ASP A 251 5.30 23.60 -5.89
N LEU A 252 6.58 23.54 -5.54
CA LEU A 252 7.59 22.79 -6.26
C LEU A 252 8.34 21.85 -5.32
N SER A 253 8.34 20.56 -5.64
CA SER A 253 9.19 19.58 -4.98
C SER A 253 10.15 18.91 -5.95
N LEU A 254 11.43 18.95 -5.60
CA LEU A 254 12.54 18.26 -6.28
C LEU A 254 13.24 17.29 -5.31
N ALA A 255 12.55 16.91 -4.24
CA ALA A 255 13.12 16.12 -3.16
C ALA A 255 13.72 14.80 -3.66
N LEU A 256 14.77 14.34 -2.97
CA LEU A 256 15.47 13.07 -3.23
C LEU A 256 16.06 12.92 -4.64
N ASN A 257 16.24 14.02 -5.38
CA ASN A 257 17.05 14.02 -6.61
C ASN A 257 18.53 14.26 -6.29
N PRO A 258 19.47 13.79 -7.13
CA PRO A 258 20.91 14.02 -6.97
C PRO A 258 21.35 15.47 -7.31
N ILE A 259 20.58 16.47 -6.91
CA ILE A 259 20.84 17.90 -7.14
C ILE A 259 21.86 18.40 -6.12
N ALA A 260 22.97 18.97 -6.59
CA ALA A 260 24.04 19.48 -5.72
C ALA A 260 24.04 21.01 -5.56
N THR A 261 23.37 21.75 -6.45
CA THR A 261 23.36 23.22 -6.47
C THR A 261 21.96 23.77 -6.72
N VAL A 262 21.67 24.95 -6.17
CA VAL A 262 20.39 25.64 -6.31
C VAL A 262 20.63 27.00 -6.96
N PRO A 263 20.02 27.31 -8.10
CA PRO A 263 20.16 28.61 -8.74
C PRO A 263 19.41 29.68 -7.93
N ALA A 264 20.02 30.83 -7.67
CA ALA A 264 19.41 31.93 -6.91
C ALA A 264 18.02 32.32 -7.44
N ALA A 265 17.88 32.36 -8.77
CA ALA A 265 16.65 32.74 -9.46
C ALA A 265 15.41 31.89 -9.11
N ILE A 266 15.55 30.66 -8.56
CA ILE A 266 14.39 29.87 -8.12
C ILE A 266 13.82 30.33 -6.77
N LEU A 267 14.64 31.05 -5.99
CA LEU A 267 14.29 31.63 -4.69
C LEU A 267 13.78 33.07 -4.86
N GLU A 268 14.21 33.75 -5.92
CA GLU A 268 13.89 35.15 -6.17
C GLU A 268 12.42 35.36 -6.55
N ASN A 269 11.78 36.31 -5.88
CA ASN A 269 10.37 36.69 -6.10
C ASN A 269 9.38 35.52 -5.98
N ASN A 270 9.78 34.42 -5.34
CA ASN A 270 8.94 33.25 -5.15
C ASN A 270 8.15 33.39 -3.84
N ALA A 271 6.82 33.47 -3.93
CA ALA A 271 5.93 33.51 -2.77
C ALA A 271 5.36 32.12 -2.40
N GLY A 272 5.91 31.07 -3.00
CA GLY A 272 5.43 29.70 -2.92
C GLY A 272 6.25 28.81 -1.99
N TYR A 273 6.22 27.51 -2.29
CA TYR A 273 6.87 26.45 -1.53
C TYR A 273 7.92 25.78 -2.39
N LEU A 274 9.12 25.63 -1.83
CA LEU A 274 10.20 24.86 -2.46
C LEU A 274 10.67 23.74 -1.54
N HIS A 275 10.54 22.50 -2.02
CA HIS A 275 11.03 21.31 -1.33
C HIS A 275 12.22 20.70 -2.07
N ILE A 276 13.41 20.80 -1.48
CA ILE A 276 14.67 20.26 -2.00
C ILE A 276 15.34 19.36 -0.96
N GLY A 277 14.53 18.74 -0.09
CA GLY A 277 14.98 17.83 0.95
C GLY A 277 15.57 16.55 0.37
N GLY A 278 16.55 15.97 1.07
CA GLY A 278 17.23 14.73 0.66
C GLY A 278 18.05 14.84 -0.64
N THR A 279 18.27 16.06 -1.14
CA THR A 279 19.19 16.33 -2.26
C THR A 279 20.65 16.40 -1.77
N LEU A 280 21.60 16.59 -2.69
CA LEU A 280 23.04 16.63 -2.40
C LEU A 280 23.55 18.03 -1.99
N ILE A 281 22.67 19.00 -1.80
CA ILE A 281 23.05 20.37 -1.46
C ILE A 281 23.78 20.43 -0.11
N SER A 282 24.80 21.27 -0.04
CA SER A 282 25.52 21.59 1.21
C SER A 282 25.24 23.00 1.74
N GLY A 283 24.54 23.82 0.96
CA GLY A 283 24.21 25.19 1.29
C GLY A 283 23.25 25.76 0.25
N LEU A 284 22.66 26.90 0.59
CA LEU A 284 21.86 27.70 -0.32
C LEU A 284 22.75 28.74 -1.03
N PRO A 285 22.33 29.31 -2.18
CA PRO A 285 23.09 30.37 -2.85
C PRO A 285 23.23 31.61 -1.96
N GLU A 286 24.41 32.23 -2.01
CA GLU A 286 24.76 33.42 -1.22
C GLU A 286 24.04 34.67 -1.76
N ASP A 287 24.16 34.91 -3.07
CA ASP A 287 23.60 36.08 -3.75
C ASP A 287 22.16 35.80 -4.20
N VAL A 288 21.17 36.28 -3.43
CA VAL A 288 19.74 36.23 -3.77
C VAL A 288 19.16 37.63 -3.61
N GLU A 289 18.70 38.25 -4.70
CA GLU A 289 18.38 39.70 -4.69
C GLU A 289 17.10 40.04 -3.91
N ALA A 290 16.03 39.26 -4.10
CA ALA A 290 14.72 39.56 -3.51
C ALA A 290 13.95 38.28 -3.15
N VAL A 291 13.69 38.05 -1.87
CA VAL A 291 12.91 36.89 -1.39
C VAL A 291 11.59 37.33 -0.81
N SER A 292 10.50 36.65 -1.19
CA SER A 292 9.17 36.95 -0.66
C SER A 292 9.10 36.61 0.83
N PRO A 293 8.48 37.46 1.67
CA PRO A 293 8.21 37.13 3.07
C PRO A 293 7.39 35.85 3.26
N GLU A 294 6.56 35.48 2.28
CA GLU A 294 5.68 34.30 2.28
C GLU A 294 6.38 33.03 1.82
N PHE A 295 7.60 33.14 1.27
CA PHE A 295 8.34 31.99 0.76
C PHE A 295 8.59 30.98 1.89
N LYS A 296 8.39 29.70 1.58
CA LYS A 296 8.73 28.60 2.49
C LYS A 296 9.65 27.61 1.80
N ILE A 297 10.65 27.12 2.55
CA ILE A 297 11.66 26.22 2.01
C ILE A 297 11.88 25.01 2.91
N ARG A 298 11.96 23.83 2.28
CA ARG A 298 12.37 22.59 2.92
C ARG A 298 13.74 22.16 2.41
N VAL A 299 14.68 22.03 3.34
CA VAL A 299 16.06 21.56 3.13
C VAL A 299 16.39 20.39 4.08
N ASP A 300 15.38 19.68 4.56
CA ASP A 300 15.56 18.53 5.45
C ASP A 300 16.37 17.42 4.77
N ASN A 301 17.09 16.62 5.55
CA ASN A 301 17.95 15.53 5.06
C ASN A 301 19.06 15.99 4.10
N THR A 302 19.53 17.24 4.21
CA THR A 302 20.66 17.80 3.43
C THR A 302 21.85 18.13 4.33
N LYS A 303 22.93 18.67 3.76
CA LYS A 303 24.13 19.11 4.51
C LYS A 303 24.11 20.60 4.89
N VAL A 304 22.97 21.28 4.78
CA VAL A 304 22.82 22.70 5.15
C VAL A 304 23.12 22.91 6.64
N SER A 305 24.07 23.79 6.94
CA SER A 305 24.55 24.04 8.31
C SER A 305 24.33 25.47 8.81
N PHE A 306 23.95 26.40 7.93
CA PHE A 306 23.63 27.78 8.25
C PHE A 306 22.73 28.39 7.15
N PHE A 307 22.24 29.60 7.38
CA PHE A 307 21.40 30.36 6.45
C PHE A 307 21.95 31.76 6.20
N TRP A 308 21.75 32.30 5.00
CA TRP A 308 22.18 33.64 4.57
C TRP A 308 21.23 34.74 5.03
N ASN A 309 21.70 35.99 5.05
CA ASN A 309 20.94 37.16 5.49
C ASN A 309 19.66 37.42 4.68
N TRP A 310 19.60 36.98 3.42
CA TRP A 310 18.44 37.15 2.56
C TRP A 310 17.20 36.41 3.08
N THR A 311 17.36 35.49 4.04
CA THR A 311 16.23 34.85 4.76
C THR A 311 15.48 35.81 5.70
N GLY A 312 16.02 37.01 5.95
CA GLY A 312 15.45 38.01 6.86
C GLY A 312 13.95 38.31 6.67
N PRO A 313 13.45 38.56 5.44
CA PRO A 313 12.02 38.78 5.20
C PRO A 313 11.15 37.59 5.63
N MET A 314 11.60 36.35 5.37
CA MET A 314 10.90 35.12 5.79
C MET A 314 10.87 35.01 7.32
N VAL A 315 12.01 35.28 7.97
CA VAL A 315 12.15 35.26 9.45
C VAL A 315 11.20 36.27 10.09
N ALA A 316 11.14 37.50 9.56
CA ALA A 316 10.24 38.54 10.03
C ALA A 316 8.77 38.12 9.90
N ASN A 317 8.45 37.38 8.83
CA ASN A 317 7.11 36.93 8.50
C ASN A 317 6.73 35.54 9.02
N ALA A 318 7.57 34.89 9.84
CA ALA A 318 7.29 33.55 10.38
C ALA A 318 6.00 33.44 11.24
N ASN A 319 5.23 34.54 11.41
CA ASN A 319 3.88 34.60 12.03
C ASN A 319 2.75 35.04 11.06
N GLY A 320 3.07 35.41 9.81
CA GLY A 320 2.19 36.22 8.95
C GLY A 320 1.49 35.51 7.80
N GLY A 321 1.76 34.23 7.54
CA GLY A 321 1.03 33.43 6.54
C GLY A 321 0.04 32.49 7.22
N TYR A 322 -1.25 32.62 6.88
CA TYR A 322 -2.40 31.76 7.22
C TYR A 322 -2.05 30.39 7.83
N GLY A 323 -2.69 30.02 8.94
CA GLY A 323 -2.52 28.76 9.69
C GLY A 323 -2.73 27.46 8.90
N ASP A 324 -1.85 27.21 7.93
CA ASP A 324 -1.74 26.02 7.09
C ASP A 324 -0.90 24.92 7.76
N GLY A 325 -0.21 25.24 8.86
CA GLY A 325 0.64 24.31 9.60
C GLY A 325 2.01 24.04 8.95
N ILE A 326 2.39 24.77 7.89
CA ILE A 326 3.67 24.57 7.20
C ILE A 326 4.73 25.54 7.76
N PRO A 327 5.87 25.04 8.28
CA PRO A 327 6.95 25.87 8.81
C PRO A 327 7.62 26.71 7.72
N THR A 328 8.17 27.87 8.10
CA THR A 328 8.87 28.78 7.16
C THR A 328 10.13 28.12 6.59
N ILE A 329 10.92 27.50 7.47
CA ILE A 329 12.07 26.68 7.11
C ILE A 329 11.92 25.33 7.79
N LEU A 330 12.00 24.25 7.02
CA LEU A 330 12.10 22.89 7.57
C LEU A 330 13.48 22.34 7.23
N ALA A 331 14.24 21.93 8.24
CA ALA A 331 15.63 21.52 8.09
C ALA A 331 15.97 20.28 8.94
N SER A 332 15.00 19.42 9.22
CA SER A 332 15.25 18.21 10.01
C SER A 332 16.36 17.33 9.43
N ASN A 333 17.08 16.63 10.30
CA ASN A 333 18.29 15.85 9.97
C ASN A 333 19.43 16.62 9.27
N SER A 334 19.39 17.95 9.23
CA SER A 334 20.52 18.78 8.78
C SER A 334 21.51 19.06 9.92
N PRO A 335 22.78 19.38 9.60
CA PRO A 335 23.73 19.87 10.60
C PRO A 335 23.21 21.09 11.39
N TYR A 336 22.47 22.00 10.75
CA TYR A 336 21.88 23.16 11.43
C TYR A 336 20.91 22.73 12.55
N CYS A 337 19.99 21.81 12.26
CA CYS A 337 19.03 21.33 13.25
C CYS A 337 19.68 20.48 14.34
N SER A 338 20.75 19.73 14.01
CA SER A 338 21.54 19.01 15.00
C SER A 338 22.19 19.95 16.01
N ASP A 339 22.78 21.07 15.54
CA ASP A 339 23.32 22.09 16.44
C ASP A 339 22.22 22.81 17.22
N LEU A 340 21.10 23.16 16.56
CA LEU A 340 20.00 23.89 17.19
C LEU A 340 19.40 23.11 18.38
N GLN A 341 19.19 21.80 18.21
CA GLN A 341 18.71 20.95 19.30
C GLN A 341 19.68 20.92 20.48
N ARG A 342 20.98 20.76 20.20
CA ARG A 342 22.04 20.75 21.22
C ARG A 342 22.22 22.10 21.92
N ILE A 343 21.91 23.20 21.24
CA ILE A 343 21.85 24.54 21.85
C ILE A 343 20.67 24.61 22.84
N TYR A 344 19.49 24.12 22.46
CA TYR A 344 18.32 24.09 23.36
C TYR A 344 18.54 23.18 24.58
N ASP A 345 19.25 22.07 24.39
CA ASP A 345 19.61 21.14 25.46
C ASP A 345 20.76 21.66 26.35
N GLY A 346 21.35 22.82 26.01
CA GLY A 346 22.45 23.44 26.75
C GLY A 346 23.82 22.77 26.55
N GLU A 347 23.94 21.85 25.58
CA GLU A 347 25.20 21.18 25.25
C GLU A 347 26.14 22.08 24.43
N LEU A 348 25.58 23.01 23.65
CA LEU A 348 26.32 23.99 22.84
C LEU A 348 25.90 25.42 23.20
N THR A 349 26.87 26.34 23.17
CA THR A 349 26.63 27.77 23.37
C THR A 349 26.63 28.58 22.07
N ARG A 350 26.97 27.93 20.94
CA ARG A 350 27.05 28.50 19.60
C ARG A 350 26.90 27.39 18.56
N PHE A 351 26.50 27.76 17.34
CA PHE A 351 26.52 26.86 16.19
C PHE A 351 27.96 26.42 15.86
N SER A 352 28.11 25.18 15.38
CA SER A 352 29.40 24.55 15.06
C SER A 352 29.94 24.98 13.69
N ALA A 353 29.05 25.41 12.78
CA ALA A 353 29.44 25.88 11.45
C ALA A 353 30.36 27.13 11.53
N PRO A 354 31.43 27.22 10.70
CA PRO A 354 32.27 28.40 10.64
C PRO A 354 31.47 29.63 10.21
N GLN A 355 31.69 30.74 10.91
CA GLN A 355 31.04 32.01 10.62
C GLN A 355 31.39 32.48 9.20
N GLN A 356 30.38 32.75 8.38
CA GLN A 356 30.52 33.29 7.03
C GLN A 356 30.17 34.78 6.99
N GLU A 357 30.81 35.53 6.10
CA GLU A 357 30.39 36.89 5.76
C GLU A 357 29.02 36.83 5.08
N GLY A 358 28.08 37.71 5.44
CA GLY A 358 26.71 37.67 4.88
C GLY A 358 25.76 36.63 5.49
N GLN A 359 26.18 35.82 6.46
CA GLN A 359 25.29 34.89 7.16
C GLN A 359 24.17 35.63 7.93
N SER A 360 23.03 34.97 8.12
CA SER A 360 21.91 35.53 8.88
C SER A 360 22.28 35.70 10.36
N LEU A 361 22.30 36.93 10.84
CA LEU A 361 22.54 37.24 12.26
C LEU A 361 21.46 36.66 13.19
N VAL A 362 20.22 36.55 12.73
CA VAL A 362 19.10 36.04 13.54
C VAL A 362 19.17 34.52 13.64
N LEU A 363 19.21 33.82 12.50
CA LEU A 363 19.31 32.35 12.46
C LEU A 363 20.65 31.80 12.98
N SER A 364 21.68 32.62 13.17
CA SER A 364 22.96 32.21 13.78
C SER A 364 23.13 32.65 15.23
N ASP A 365 22.16 33.36 15.83
CA ASP A 365 22.22 33.78 17.23
C ASP A 365 21.67 32.70 18.17
N ALA A 366 22.57 32.00 18.87
CA ALA A 366 22.26 30.95 19.84
C ALA A 366 21.76 31.48 21.21
N SER A 367 21.66 32.80 21.39
CA SER A 367 21.25 33.41 22.65
C SER A 367 19.83 32.98 23.06
N MET A 368 19.63 32.74 24.36
CA MET A 368 18.31 32.38 24.91
C MET A 368 17.22 33.41 24.57
N ALA A 369 17.59 34.68 24.38
CA ALA A 369 16.66 35.74 24.01
C ALA A 369 16.10 35.55 22.58
N ASN A 370 16.86 34.89 21.70
CA ASN A 370 16.50 34.64 20.30
C ASN A 370 15.77 33.31 20.09
N TRP A 371 15.77 32.40 21.07
CA TRP A 371 15.13 31.09 20.96
C TRP A 371 13.67 31.12 20.46
N PRO A 372 12.79 32.04 20.91
CA PRO A 372 11.42 32.11 20.40
C PRO A 372 11.33 32.41 18.90
N ILE A 373 12.28 33.17 18.34
CA ILE A 373 12.33 33.48 16.90
C ILE A 373 12.79 32.24 16.13
N LEU A 374 13.81 31.54 16.64
CA LEU A 374 14.32 30.30 16.04
C LEU A 374 13.25 29.20 15.99
N GLN A 375 12.59 28.91 17.12
CA GLN A 375 11.55 27.87 17.22
C GLN A 375 10.37 28.13 16.29
N LYS A 376 10.08 29.41 16.05
CA LYS A 376 8.98 29.83 15.19
C LYS A 376 9.34 29.78 13.70
N THR A 377 10.60 30.04 13.37
CA THR A 377 11.05 30.15 11.98
C THR A 377 11.50 28.82 11.42
N VAL A 378 12.26 28.05 12.20
CA VAL A 378 12.85 26.78 11.77
C VAL A 378 12.23 25.62 12.52
N SER A 379 11.60 24.71 11.78
CA SER A 379 11.21 23.40 12.31
C SER A 379 12.32 22.39 12.07
N CYS A 380 12.62 21.62 13.12
CA CYS A 380 13.52 20.47 13.10
C CYS A 380 12.77 19.15 13.29
N GLU A 381 11.44 19.18 13.22
CA GLU A 381 10.61 17.99 13.35
C GLU A 381 10.74 17.07 12.13
N LEU A 382 10.54 15.77 12.34
CA LEU A 382 10.52 14.79 11.26
C LEU A 382 9.25 14.97 10.43
N TRP A 383 9.43 15.07 9.11
CA TRP A 383 8.36 15.17 8.12
C TRP A 383 8.54 14.07 7.07
N PRO A 384 7.48 13.72 6.33
CA PRO A 384 7.61 12.84 5.17
C PRO A 384 8.68 13.37 4.19
N ALA A 385 9.57 12.48 3.74
CA ALA A 385 10.67 12.82 2.84
C ALA A 385 10.21 13.26 1.44
N MET A 386 8.96 12.95 1.09
CA MET A 386 8.30 13.29 -0.16
C MET A 386 6.89 13.78 0.16
N TYR A 387 6.34 14.63 -0.70
CA TYR A 387 4.92 14.98 -0.62
C TYR A 387 4.03 13.90 -1.21
N TYR A 388 4.52 13.16 -2.22
CA TYR A 388 3.77 12.03 -2.76
C TYR A 388 3.65 10.88 -1.73
N PRO A 389 2.44 10.39 -1.41
CA PRO A 389 2.24 9.35 -0.41
C PRO A 389 2.56 7.96 -0.96
N ILE A 390 3.84 7.71 -1.28
CA ILE A 390 4.27 6.49 -2.00
C ILE A 390 3.93 5.20 -1.25
N GLU A 391 4.05 5.16 0.08
CA GLU A 391 3.77 3.96 0.87
C GLU A 391 2.30 3.56 0.74
N SER A 392 1.39 4.53 0.84
CA SER A 392 -0.04 4.32 0.64
C SER A 392 -0.34 3.93 -0.81
N GLU A 393 0.32 4.56 -1.77
CA GLU A 393 0.15 4.21 -3.18
C GLU A 393 0.57 2.77 -3.46
N ASP A 394 1.74 2.35 -2.96
CA ASP A 394 2.27 1.01 -3.11
C ASP A 394 1.34 -0.02 -2.46
N GLU A 395 0.76 0.31 -1.30
CA GLU A 395 -0.21 -0.54 -0.62
C GLU A 395 -1.49 -0.74 -1.44
N HIS A 396 -1.96 0.25 -2.21
CA HIS A 396 -3.24 0.16 -2.94
C HIS A 396 -3.08 -0.25 -4.41
N SER A 397 -1.99 0.17 -5.04
CA SER A 397 -1.73 0.01 -6.46
C SER A 397 -0.61 -0.97 -6.76
N GLY A 398 0.19 -1.38 -5.78
CA GLY A 398 1.21 -2.42 -5.93
C GLY A 398 0.64 -3.73 -6.44
N LEU A 399 1.52 -4.58 -6.97
CA LEU A 399 1.15 -5.94 -7.35
C LEU A 399 0.76 -6.70 -6.09
N LYS A 400 -0.54 -6.71 -5.79
CA LYS A 400 -1.12 -7.62 -4.82
C LYS A 400 -1.21 -8.97 -5.50
N TYR A 401 -0.38 -9.91 -5.08
CA TYR A 401 -0.64 -11.32 -5.38
C TYR A 401 -2.06 -11.66 -4.88
N ASN A 402 -2.76 -12.60 -5.52
CA ASN A 402 -4.18 -12.94 -5.30
C ASN A 402 -4.57 -13.41 -3.87
N TYR A 403 -3.71 -13.21 -2.86
CA TYR A 403 -3.90 -13.64 -1.49
C TYR A 403 -5.01 -12.91 -0.74
N ASP A 404 -5.42 -11.71 -1.13
CA ASP A 404 -6.52 -11.01 -0.43
C ASP A 404 -7.87 -11.68 -0.65
N ILE A 405 -8.13 -12.20 -1.85
CA ILE A 405 -9.36 -12.96 -2.14
C ILE A 405 -9.32 -14.31 -1.43
N ILE A 406 -8.21 -15.04 -1.53
CA ILE A 406 -8.07 -16.36 -0.90
C ILE A 406 -8.06 -16.23 0.63
N GLY A 407 -7.37 -15.22 1.17
CA GLY A 407 -7.36 -14.87 2.58
C GLY A 407 -8.75 -14.47 3.07
N THR A 408 -9.53 -13.72 2.28
CA THR A 408 -10.93 -13.42 2.59
C THR A 408 -11.79 -14.69 2.58
N ILE A 409 -11.63 -15.57 1.61
CA ILE A 409 -12.32 -16.87 1.56
C ILE A 409 -11.95 -17.74 2.78
N MET A 410 -10.68 -17.73 3.18
CA MET A 410 -10.21 -18.46 4.36
C MET A 410 -10.75 -17.87 5.66
N ARG A 411 -10.81 -16.54 5.79
CA ARG A 411 -11.47 -15.88 6.94
C ARG A 411 -12.96 -16.19 6.98
N ILE A 412 -13.66 -16.16 5.84
CA ILE A 412 -15.09 -16.54 5.77
C ILE A 412 -15.28 -17.99 6.22
N SER A 413 -14.40 -18.90 5.79
CA SER A 413 -14.43 -20.31 6.16
C SER A 413 -14.17 -20.52 7.65
N MET A 414 -13.13 -19.90 8.21
CA MET A 414 -12.67 -20.14 9.57
C MET A 414 -13.47 -19.37 10.63
N GLN A 415 -13.85 -18.12 10.36
CA GLN A 415 -14.48 -17.21 11.33
C GLN A 415 -16.02 -17.29 11.35
N ARG A 416 -16.61 -18.35 10.78
CA ARG A 416 -18.07 -18.61 10.78
C ARG A 416 -18.91 -17.53 10.08
N ALA A 417 -18.33 -16.79 9.14
CA ALA A 417 -19.07 -15.80 8.35
C ALA A 417 -19.86 -16.42 7.18
N ILE A 418 -19.78 -17.74 6.96
CA ILE A 418 -20.45 -18.47 5.88
C ILE A 418 -21.93 -18.08 5.74
N ALA A 419 -22.69 -17.98 6.85
CA ALA A 419 -24.11 -17.64 6.79
C ALA A 419 -24.36 -16.19 6.35
N VAL A 420 -23.53 -15.26 6.81
CA VAL A 420 -23.60 -13.82 6.47
C VAL A 420 -23.18 -13.60 5.01
N SER A 421 -22.08 -14.22 4.60
CA SER A 421 -21.58 -14.17 3.22
C SER A 421 -22.57 -14.83 2.26
N ALA A 422 -23.08 -16.02 2.57
CA ALA A 422 -24.06 -16.71 1.73
C ALA A 422 -25.34 -15.87 1.51
N THR A 423 -25.80 -15.15 2.54
CA THR A 423 -26.92 -14.21 2.44
C THR A 423 -26.61 -13.07 1.47
N SER A 424 -25.38 -12.53 1.53
CA SER A 424 -24.91 -11.45 0.64
C SER A 424 -24.83 -11.89 -0.83
N PHE A 425 -24.54 -13.17 -1.07
CA PHE A 425 -24.49 -13.77 -2.42
C PHE A 425 -25.84 -14.37 -2.88
N GLY A 426 -26.89 -14.33 -2.05
CA GLY A 426 -28.17 -14.97 -2.37
C GLY A 426 -28.11 -16.49 -2.49
N VAL A 427 -27.09 -17.13 -1.92
CA VAL A 427 -26.86 -18.59 -1.97
C VAL A 427 -27.25 -19.23 -0.63
N LYS A 428 -27.75 -20.47 -0.64
CA LYS A 428 -27.98 -21.21 0.61
C LYS A 428 -26.65 -21.48 1.33
N PRO A 429 -26.54 -21.28 2.66
CA PRO A 429 -25.28 -21.46 3.41
C PRO A 429 -24.58 -22.80 3.16
N ALA A 430 -25.33 -23.91 3.10
CA ALA A 430 -24.75 -25.24 2.84
C ALA A 430 -24.18 -25.38 1.41
N ALA A 431 -24.78 -24.72 0.42
CA ALA A 431 -24.28 -24.72 -0.96
C ALA A 431 -23.05 -23.83 -1.09
N PHE A 432 -23.06 -22.67 -0.43
CA PHE A 432 -21.92 -21.75 -0.36
C PHE A 432 -20.72 -22.40 0.35
N GLU A 433 -20.95 -23.09 1.48
CA GLU A 433 -19.92 -23.87 2.17
C GLU A 433 -19.33 -24.95 1.25
N LYS A 434 -20.17 -25.70 0.51
CA LYS A 434 -19.69 -26.73 -0.42
C LYS A 434 -18.82 -26.13 -1.53
N MET A 435 -19.20 -24.98 -2.06
CA MET A 435 -18.44 -24.27 -3.08
C MET A 435 -17.07 -23.81 -2.56
N ILE A 436 -17.03 -23.20 -1.38
CA ILE A 436 -15.78 -22.77 -0.76
C ILE A 436 -14.87 -23.95 -0.44
N VAL A 437 -15.42 -25.03 0.12
CA VAL A 437 -14.64 -26.24 0.40
C VAL A 437 -14.03 -26.79 -0.89
N HIS A 438 -14.81 -26.91 -1.96
CA HIS A 438 -14.30 -27.43 -3.23
C HIS A 438 -13.20 -26.55 -3.81
N PHE A 439 -13.36 -25.23 -3.70
CA PHE A 439 -12.34 -24.27 -4.12
C PHE A 439 -11.04 -24.42 -3.33
N LEU A 440 -11.12 -24.58 -2.01
CA LEU A 440 -9.96 -24.78 -1.15
C LEU A 440 -9.29 -26.16 -1.33
N GLU A 441 -10.07 -27.20 -1.65
CA GLU A 441 -9.54 -28.53 -1.99
C GLU A 441 -8.64 -28.47 -3.24
N ILE A 442 -8.95 -27.58 -4.19
CA ILE A 442 -8.16 -27.35 -5.40
C ILE A 442 -6.95 -26.45 -5.11
N LEU A 443 -7.15 -25.36 -4.36
CA LEU A 443 -6.09 -24.35 -4.18
C LEU A 443 -5.08 -24.67 -3.09
N SER A 444 -5.48 -25.31 -1.99
CA SER A 444 -4.59 -25.53 -0.85
C SER A 444 -3.27 -26.23 -1.24
N PRO A 445 -3.26 -27.30 -2.06
CA PRO A 445 -2.02 -27.91 -2.52
C PRO A 445 -1.13 -26.96 -3.31
N TYR A 446 -1.70 -26.20 -4.25
CA TYR A 446 -0.97 -25.24 -5.08
C TYR A 446 -0.37 -24.10 -4.26
N LEU A 447 -1.13 -23.58 -3.31
CA LEU A 447 -0.64 -22.53 -2.39
C LEU A 447 0.50 -23.05 -1.52
N TYR A 448 0.39 -24.29 -1.06
CA TYR A 448 1.42 -24.90 -0.23
C TYR A 448 2.71 -25.15 -1.02
N GLU A 449 2.61 -25.68 -2.23
CA GLU A 449 3.76 -25.86 -3.14
C GLU A 449 4.45 -24.51 -3.38
N LEU A 450 3.69 -23.50 -3.83
CA LEU A 450 4.23 -22.20 -4.22
C LEU A 450 4.84 -21.41 -3.04
N TYR A 451 4.16 -21.37 -1.90
CA TYR A 451 4.54 -20.48 -0.80
C TYR A 451 5.26 -21.18 0.35
N VAL A 452 5.37 -22.50 0.36
CA VAL A 452 6.08 -23.25 1.41
C VAL A 452 7.19 -24.10 0.78
N GLU A 453 6.88 -24.96 -0.17
CA GLU A 453 7.87 -25.91 -0.73
C GLU A 453 8.89 -25.21 -1.64
N ASP A 454 8.44 -24.41 -2.60
CA ASP A 454 9.32 -23.61 -3.48
C ASP A 454 10.14 -22.59 -2.66
N THR A 455 9.55 -22.08 -1.59
CA THR A 455 10.25 -21.16 -0.69
C THR A 455 11.35 -21.87 0.10
N ALA A 456 11.12 -23.12 0.53
CA ALA A 456 12.14 -23.95 1.16
C ALA A 456 13.38 -24.16 0.26
N ILE A 457 13.17 -24.25 -1.06
CA ILE A 457 14.22 -24.41 -2.08
C ILE A 457 14.96 -23.09 -2.32
N THR A 458 14.22 -21.99 -2.48
CA THR A 458 14.79 -20.69 -2.85
C THR A 458 15.49 -19.97 -1.69
N ASP A 459 15.02 -20.13 -0.46
CA ASP A 459 15.61 -19.53 0.74
C ASP A 459 16.70 -20.40 1.37
N SER A 460 17.73 -20.71 0.60
CA SER A 460 18.94 -21.43 1.04
C SER A 460 19.66 -20.75 2.22
N MET A 461 20.48 -21.50 2.97
CA MET A 461 21.28 -20.92 4.06
C MET A 461 22.23 -19.85 3.55
N LYS A 462 22.80 -20.02 2.35
CA LYS A 462 23.61 -18.99 1.72
C LYS A 462 22.86 -17.67 1.56
N LYS A 463 21.63 -17.71 1.06
CA LYS A 463 20.80 -16.51 0.87
C LYS A 463 20.47 -15.84 2.20
N VAL A 464 20.10 -16.62 3.21
CA VAL A 464 19.79 -16.12 4.57
C VAL A 464 21.02 -15.42 5.19
N VAL A 465 22.19 -16.06 5.13
CA VAL A 465 23.43 -15.51 5.71
C VAL A 465 23.90 -14.27 4.95
N GLN A 466 23.94 -14.32 3.61
CA GLN A 466 24.36 -13.18 2.79
C GLN A 466 23.41 -11.98 2.89
N GLY A 467 22.12 -12.23 3.12
CA GLY A 467 21.13 -11.18 3.38
C GLY A 467 21.20 -10.60 4.79
N GLY A 468 22.05 -11.10 5.68
CA GLY A 468 22.13 -10.63 7.06
C GLY A 468 20.95 -11.04 7.94
N HIS A 469 20.20 -12.07 7.55
CA HIS A 469 18.99 -12.52 8.24
C HIS A 469 19.21 -13.74 9.15
N ALA A 470 20.44 -14.21 9.34
CA ALA A 470 20.69 -15.39 10.18
C ALA A 470 20.23 -15.17 11.64
N PHE A 471 19.96 -16.27 12.36
CA PHE A 471 19.58 -16.18 13.77
C PHE A 471 20.67 -15.46 14.59
N PRO A 472 20.31 -14.51 15.48
CA PRO A 472 21.29 -13.72 16.21
C PRO A 472 22.25 -14.52 17.09
N HIS A 473 21.76 -15.57 17.77
CA HIS A 473 22.59 -16.36 18.69
C HIS A 473 23.09 -17.67 18.08
N TYR A 474 22.37 -18.22 17.09
CA TYR A 474 22.75 -19.43 16.37
C TYR A 474 22.77 -19.24 14.84
N PRO A 475 23.72 -18.48 14.27
CA PRO A 475 23.74 -18.18 12.83
C PRO A 475 23.81 -19.40 11.91
N ALA A 476 24.34 -20.52 12.40
CA ALA A 476 24.40 -21.80 11.68
C ALA A 476 23.10 -22.63 11.74
N ALA A 477 22.03 -22.10 12.37
CA ALA A 477 20.73 -22.76 12.39
C ALA A 477 19.91 -22.42 11.14
N ARG A 478 19.38 -23.48 10.51
CA ARG A 478 18.53 -23.36 9.32
C ARG A 478 17.14 -22.88 9.67
N TYR A 479 16.53 -23.48 10.69
CA TYR A 479 15.17 -23.16 11.13
C TYR A 479 14.96 -23.49 12.60
N ALA A 480 13.92 -22.90 13.16
CA ALA A 480 13.30 -23.30 14.42
C ALA A 480 12.11 -24.24 14.15
N VAL A 481 11.99 -25.31 14.93
CA VAL A 481 10.88 -26.28 14.84
C VAL A 481 10.00 -26.19 16.10
N GLY A 482 8.68 -26.29 15.90
CA GLY A 482 7.71 -26.26 16.97
C GLY A 482 6.45 -27.04 16.62
N VAL A 483 5.70 -27.47 17.64
CA VAL A 483 4.40 -28.13 17.48
C VAL A 483 3.32 -27.28 18.13
N THR A 484 2.29 -26.95 17.35
CA THR A 484 1.09 -26.28 17.87
C THR A 484 -0.03 -27.29 18.14
N PHE A 485 -0.92 -26.95 19.07
CA PHE A 485 -2.08 -27.75 19.43
C PHE A 485 -3.37 -27.00 19.09
N HIS A 486 -4.27 -27.65 18.35
CA HIS A 486 -5.59 -27.11 18.00
C HIS A 486 -6.68 -27.92 18.69
N GLU A 487 -7.45 -27.29 19.59
CA GLU A 487 -8.58 -27.95 20.23
C GLU A 487 -9.63 -28.35 19.18
N SER A 488 -10.11 -29.59 19.26
CA SER A 488 -11.15 -30.14 18.39
C SER A 488 -12.41 -30.47 19.19
N THR A 489 -13.55 -30.44 18.51
CA THR A 489 -14.77 -31.05 19.05
C THR A 489 -14.53 -32.55 19.25
N VAL A 490 -14.91 -33.06 20.41
CA VAL A 490 -14.68 -34.45 20.78
C VAL A 490 -15.54 -35.34 19.90
N LYS A 491 -14.93 -36.31 19.23
CA LYS A 491 -15.67 -37.30 18.44
C LYS A 491 -16.54 -38.17 19.35
N SER A 492 -17.75 -38.50 18.89
CA SER A 492 -18.58 -39.54 19.49
C SER A 492 -17.83 -40.87 19.43
N GLY A 493 -17.70 -41.56 20.55
CA GLY A 493 -16.94 -42.80 20.64
C GLY A 493 -16.69 -43.23 22.08
N SER A 494 -16.18 -44.45 22.23
CA SER A 494 -15.74 -45.01 23.50
C SER A 494 -14.65 -44.14 24.15
N GLN A 495 -14.46 -44.29 25.46
CA GLN A 495 -13.40 -43.59 26.19
C GLN A 495 -12.00 -43.83 25.58
N LYS A 496 -11.76 -45.04 25.06
CA LYS A 496 -10.49 -45.43 24.43
C LYS A 496 -10.26 -44.69 23.10
N GLU A 497 -11.30 -44.52 22.29
CA GLU A 497 -11.23 -43.78 21.01
C GLU A 497 -11.07 -42.27 21.23
N ARG A 498 -11.54 -41.75 22.36
CA ARG A 498 -11.35 -40.33 22.72
C ARG A 498 -9.96 -40.07 23.29
N ALA A 499 -9.41 -41.01 24.06
CA ALA A 499 -8.13 -40.85 24.74
C ALA A 499 -6.96 -40.52 23.79
N VAL A 500 -6.98 -41.03 22.55
CA VAL A 500 -5.92 -40.76 21.56
C VAL A 500 -5.86 -39.29 21.11
N PHE A 501 -6.95 -38.52 21.28
CA PHE A 501 -6.96 -37.09 20.96
C PHE A 501 -6.56 -36.22 22.17
N TYR A 502 -6.45 -36.80 23.37
CA TYR A 502 -6.21 -36.05 24.59
C TYR A 502 -4.73 -35.67 24.75
N SER A 503 -4.47 -34.36 24.84
CA SER A 503 -3.14 -33.84 25.17
C SER A 503 -2.99 -33.68 26.68
N ALA A 504 -2.05 -34.40 27.27
CA ALA A 504 -1.72 -34.28 28.69
C ALA A 504 -1.18 -32.89 29.07
N LYS A 505 -0.54 -32.19 28.12
CA LYS A 505 0.02 -30.83 28.26
C LYS A 505 -1.10 -29.80 28.35
N HIS A 506 -2.07 -29.86 27.43
CA HIS A 506 -3.14 -28.85 27.32
C HIS A 506 -4.43 -29.23 28.07
N LYS A 507 -4.55 -30.49 28.54
CA LYS A 507 -5.77 -31.04 29.18
C LYS A 507 -7.02 -31.00 28.28
N LEU A 508 -6.82 -30.95 26.97
CA LEU A 508 -7.87 -30.84 25.96
C LEU A 508 -7.73 -31.93 24.89
N HIS A 509 -8.81 -32.15 24.12
CA HIS A 509 -8.80 -33.05 22.97
C HIS A 509 -8.57 -32.25 21.69
N GLY A 510 -7.71 -32.73 20.80
CA GLY A 510 -7.35 -31.96 19.62
C GLY A 510 -6.34 -32.63 18.72
N TYR A 511 -5.82 -31.82 17.81
CA TYR A 511 -4.79 -32.18 16.86
C TYR A 511 -3.49 -31.43 17.16
N LYS A 512 -2.38 -31.98 16.68
CA LYS A 512 -1.05 -31.38 16.74
C LYS A 512 -0.47 -31.29 15.35
N THR A 513 0.22 -30.19 15.05
CA THR A 513 0.89 -29.99 13.77
C THR A 513 2.26 -29.36 14.01
N GLU A 514 3.29 -29.91 13.40
CA GLU A 514 4.66 -29.40 13.45
C GLU A 514 4.91 -28.41 12.32
N LEU A 515 5.54 -27.28 12.63
CA LEU A 515 6.04 -26.31 11.66
C LEU A 515 7.55 -26.12 11.80
N SER A 516 8.22 -25.86 10.69
CA SER A 516 9.62 -25.44 10.64
C SER A 516 9.72 -24.05 10.02
N VAL A 517 10.28 -23.08 10.76
CA VAL A 517 10.30 -21.65 10.40
C VAL A 517 11.72 -21.11 10.34
N ILE A 518 12.11 -20.51 9.23
CA ILE A 518 13.45 -19.97 8.98
C ILE A 518 13.60 -18.56 9.59
N PRO A 519 14.83 -18.04 9.74
CA PRO A 519 15.08 -16.75 10.40
C PRO A 519 14.35 -15.53 9.82
N THR A 520 13.96 -15.57 8.55
CA THR A 520 13.16 -14.50 7.90
C THR A 520 11.69 -14.51 8.33
N GLY A 521 11.28 -15.50 9.13
CA GLY A 521 9.89 -15.64 9.62
C GLY A 521 9.02 -16.52 8.73
N ILE A 522 9.57 -17.09 7.67
CA ILE A 522 8.85 -17.93 6.70
C ILE A 522 8.82 -19.39 7.17
N ALA A 523 7.66 -20.04 7.11
CA ALA A 523 7.56 -21.49 7.29
C ALA A 523 8.01 -22.23 6.03
N ILE A 524 8.88 -23.22 6.18
CA ILE A 524 9.37 -24.05 5.07
C ILE A 524 8.84 -25.49 5.14
N ASN A 525 8.07 -25.82 6.18
CA ASN A 525 7.38 -27.09 6.29
C ASN A 525 6.20 -27.02 7.27
N CYS A 526 5.19 -27.82 6.96
CA CYS A 526 4.05 -28.17 7.78
C CYS A 526 3.83 -29.69 7.73
N SER A 527 3.96 -30.36 8.87
CA SER A 527 3.65 -31.79 8.96
C SER A 527 2.17 -32.06 8.71
N MET A 528 1.84 -33.32 8.44
CA MET A 528 0.46 -33.79 8.58
C MET A 528 -0.03 -33.59 10.02
N HIS A 529 -1.34 -33.50 10.22
CA HIS A 529 -1.90 -33.45 11.58
C HIS A 529 -1.79 -34.78 12.33
N TYR A 530 -1.47 -34.68 13.62
CA TYR A 530 -1.37 -35.79 14.57
C TYR A 530 -2.44 -35.69 15.65
N ARG A 531 -2.75 -36.81 16.29
CA ARG A 531 -3.69 -36.82 17.41
C ARG A 531 -3.04 -36.23 18.67
N GLY A 532 -3.81 -35.55 19.51
CA GLY A 532 -3.29 -34.80 20.66
C GLY A 532 -2.47 -35.61 21.69
N SER A 533 -2.62 -36.94 21.74
CA SER A 533 -1.81 -37.79 22.65
C SER A 533 -0.40 -38.06 22.15
N VAL A 534 -0.08 -37.79 20.88
CA VAL A 534 1.24 -38.02 20.30
C VAL A 534 2.24 -37.02 20.88
N ALA A 535 3.43 -37.48 21.25
CA ALA A 535 4.49 -36.63 21.79
C ALA A 535 5.18 -35.85 20.66
N ASP A 536 5.60 -34.61 20.95
CA ASP A 536 6.17 -33.69 19.95
C ASP A 536 7.44 -34.29 19.30
N ILE A 537 8.29 -34.93 20.10
CA ILE A 537 9.47 -35.69 19.59
C ILE A 537 9.12 -36.86 18.66
N THR A 538 7.94 -37.47 18.81
CA THR A 538 7.48 -38.54 17.91
C THR A 538 7.08 -37.95 16.56
N ILE A 539 6.41 -36.80 16.58
CA ILE A 539 6.02 -36.08 15.34
C ILE A 539 7.27 -35.73 14.53
N PHE A 540 8.29 -35.17 15.17
CA PHE A 540 9.58 -34.88 14.53
C PHE A 540 10.21 -36.12 13.90
N ARG A 541 10.23 -37.24 14.62
CA ARG A 541 10.82 -38.50 14.12
C ARG A 541 10.06 -39.06 12.93
N ASP A 542 8.74 -38.91 12.91
CA ASP A 542 7.92 -39.32 11.76
C ASP A 542 8.15 -38.39 10.55
N ASN A 543 8.50 -37.13 10.78
CA ASN A 543 8.85 -36.13 9.76
C ASN A 543 10.34 -36.11 9.37
N LYS A 544 11.07 -37.18 9.70
CA LYS A 544 12.53 -37.28 9.51
C LYS A 544 13.01 -36.95 8.10
N ALA A 545 12.31 -37.41 7.06
CA ALA A 545 12.73 -37.21 5.66
C ALA A 545 12.85 -35.73 5.29
N PHE A 546 11.91 -34.90 5.78
CA PHE A 546 11.98 -33.45 5.61
C PHE A 546 13.19 -32.88 6.36
N HIS A 547 13.40 -33.26 7.63
CA HIS A 547 14.49 -32.72 8.44
C HIS A 547 15.87 -33.04 7.86
N GLU A 548 16.07 -34.27 7.36
CA GLU A 548 17.31 -34.67 6.68
C GLU A 548 17.54 -33.84 5.40
N ALA A 549 16.53 -33.70 4.55
CA ALA A 549 16.65 -32.93 3.32
C ALA A 549 16.91 -31.44 3.59
N ALA A 550 16.13 -30.83 4.49
CA ALA A 550 16.16 -29.38 4.73
C ALA A 550 17.42 -28.91 5.49
N THR A 551 18.12 -29.80 6.18
CA THR A 551 19.36 -29.46 6.90
C THR A 551 20.63 -29.82 6.14
N THR A 552 20.57 -30.65 5.11
CA THR A 552 21.76 -31.04 4.35
C THR A 552 22.38 -29.82 3.66
N LYS A 553 23.67 -29.58 3.89
CA LYS A 553 24.42 -28.49 3.26
C LYS A 553 24.48 -28.69 1.76
N LEU A 554 24.17 -27.64 1.00
CA LEU A 554 24.38 -27.63 -0.45
C LEU A 554 25.87 -27.44 -0.75
N THR A 555 26.34 -27.90 -1.91
CA THR A 555 27.76 -27.74 -2.32
C THR A 555 28.22 -26.28 -2.31
N LEU A 556 27.34 -25.34 -2.67
CA LEU A 556 27.61 -23.90 -2.65
C LEU A 556 27.66 -23.28 -1.24
N GLU A 557 27.29 -24.06 -0.22
CA GLU A 557 27.21 -23.66 1.18
C GLU A 557 28.36 -24.23 2.03
N GLU A 558 29.14 -25.17 1.50
CA GLU A 558 30.29 -25.77 2.20
C GLU A 558 31.36 -24.72 2.57
N THR A 559 31.39 -23.59 1.86
CA THR A 559 32.31 -22.47 2.13
C THR A 559 31.79 -21.51 3.21
N LEU A 560 30.56 -21.67 3.71
CA LEU A 560 30.02 -20.83 4.77
C LEU A 560 30.61 -21.22 6.12
N SER A 561 30.95 -20.23 6.95
CA SER A 561 31.46 -20.47 8.31
C SER A 561 30.41 -21.18 9.15
N ASP A 562 30.82 -22.24 9.85
CA ASP A 562 29.95 -23.05 10.70
C ASP A 562 30.67 -23.44 11.99
N ASP A 563 30.73 -22.50 12.93
CA ASP A 563 31.29 -22.69 14.27
C ASP A 563 30.22 -23.12 15.29
N GLY A 564 29.08 -23.63 14.79
CA GLY A 564 27.93 -23.98 15.61
C GLY A 564 28.10 -25.29 16.39
N PRO A 565 27.37 -25.50 17.49
CA PRO A 565 27.42 -26.75 18.26
C PRO A 565 27.21 -28.01 17.40
N HIS A 566 27.87 -29.11 17.80
CA HIS A 566 27.76 -30.43 17.16
C HIS A 566 28.24 -30.50 15.69
N HIS A 567 29.03 -29.51 15.22
CA HIS A 567 29.62 -29.54 13.88
C HIS A 567 30.45 -30.81 13.63
N GLU A 568 31.30 -31.20 14.59
CA GLU A 568 32.17 -32.39 14.47
C GLU A 568 31.39 -33.69 14.25
N THR A 569 30.18 -33.79 14.81
CA THR A 569 29.31 -34.98 14.68
C THR A 569 28.47 -34.93 13.40
N TYR A 570 28.05 -33.74 12.97
CA TYR A 570 27.17 -33.54 11.82
C TYR A 570 27.74 -32.45 10.87
N PRO A 571 28.90 -32.69 10.23
CA PRO A 571 29.59 -31.64 9.48
C PRO A 571 28.82 -31.20 8.22
N SER A 572 28.01 -32.11 7.66
CA SER A 572 27.21 -31.89 6.46
C SER A 572 25.79 -31.38 6.73
N ALA A 573 25.42 -31.07 7.98
CA ALA A 573 24.08 -30.64 8.34
C ALA A 573 24.07 -29.29 9.07
N TRP A 574 23.12 -28.42 8.74
CA TRP A 574 22.81 -27.20 9.48
C TRP A 574 22.04 -27.49 10.79
N ILE A 575 22.07 -26.54 11.73
CA ILE A 575 21.44 -26.72 13.05
C ILE A 575 19.91 -26.58 12.94
N ILE A 576 19.19 -27.40 13.72
CA ILE A 576 17.76 -27.24 14.00
C ILE A 576 17.61 -26.69 15.43
N LEU A 577 16.92 -25.58 15.60
CA LEU A 577 16.54 -25.10 16.94
C LEU A 577 15.22 -25.75 17.35
N ALA A 578 15.17 -26.35 18.54
CA ALA A 578 13.97 -27.01 19.04
C ALA A 578 13.71 -26.72 20.53
N ASP A 579 12.46 -26.85 20.96
CA ASP A 579 12.10 -26.67 22.37
C ASP A 579 12.61 -27.81 23.29
N LYS A 580 12.38 -27.67 24.61
CA LYS A 580 12.83 -28.66 25.61
C LYS A 580 12.18 -30.04 25.47
N SER A 581 11.06 -30.16 24.77
CA SER A 581 10.34 -31.42 24.59
C SER A 581 11.00 -32.36 23.59
N TYR A 582 11.93 -31.83 22.77
CA TYR A 582 12.72 -32.57 21.78
C TYR A 582 14.04 -33.14 22.34
N GLN A 583 14.20 -33.15 23.67
CA GLN A 583 15.39 -33.70 24.31
C GLN A 583 15.60 -35.18 23.92
N GLY A 584 16.81 -35.49 23.45
CA GLY A 584 17.18 -36.83 22.96
C GLY A 584 17.19 -36.96 21.43
N LEU A 585 17.04 -35.86 20.68
CA LEU A 585 17.26 -35.85 19.22
C LEU A 585 18.71 -35.59 18.81
N ALA A 586 19.54 -35.04 19.69
CA ALA A 586 20.94 -34.70 19.41
C ALA A 586 21.79 -35.91 18.98
N ASP A 587 21.38 -37.13 19.33
CA ASP A 587 22.04 -38.38 18.92
C ASP A 587 21.71 -38.81 17.48
N THR A 588 20.74 -38.17 16.84
CA THR A 588 20.27 -38.52 15.49
C THR A 588 20.30 -37.37 14.49
N HIS A 589 20.21 -36.13 14.97
CA HIS A 589 20.14 -34.91 14.17
C HIS A 589 20.92 -33.80 14.89
N ARG A 590 21.37 -32.80 14.13
CA ARG A 590 22.06 -31.62 14.67
C ARG A 590 21.08 -30.63 15.31
N VAL A 591 20.44 -31.06 16.40
CA VAL A 591 19.42 -30.28 17.12
C VAL A 591 20.03 -29.58 18.32
N VAL A 592 19.74 -28.29 18.47
CA VAL A 592 20.06 -27.50 19.65
C VAL A 592 18.77 -27.15 20.38
N HIS A 593 18.68 -27.56 21.64
CA HIS A 593 17.52 -27.31 22.49
C HIS A 593 17.97 -26.83 23.89
N PRO A 594 17.11 -26.12 24.64
CA PRO A 594 17.47 -25.71 25.99
C PRO A 594 17.68 -26.93 26.91
N LYS A 595 18.61 -26.83 27.85
CA LYS A 595 18.85 -27.85 28.88
C LYS A 595 17.73 -27.84 29.90
N ARG A 596 17.19 -29.03 30.21
CA ARG A 596 16.17 -29.19 31.25
C ARG A 596 16.82 -29.08 32.64
N ARG A 597 16.20 -28.31 33.53
CA ARG A 597 16.62 -28.21 34.93
C ARG A 597 16.39 -29.55 35.63
N CYS A 598 17.42 -30.08 36.28
CA CYS A 598 17.28 -31.22 37.17
C CYS A 598 16.65 -30.77 38.50
N PRO A 599 15.71 -31.52 39.09
CA PRO A 599 15.10 -31.15 40.38
C PRO A 599 16.13 -31.02 41.52
N ILE A 600 17.21 -31.78 41.45
CA ILE A 600 18.23 -31.91 42.51
C ILE A 600 19.43 -30.97 42.28
N ALA A 601 19.60 -30.42 41.07
CA ALA A 601 20.71 -29.54 40.71
C ALA A 601 20.22 -28.37 39.84
N PRO A 602 20.39 -27.10 40.29
CA PRO A 602 20.06 -25.94 39.47
C PRO A 602 20.97 -25.87 38.24
N LEU A 603 20.49 -25.17 37.21
CA LEU A 603 21.31 -24.88 36.04
C LEU A 603 22.44 -23.92 36.42
N MET A 604 23.62 -24.11 35.85
CA MET A 604 24.71 -23.14 35.98
C MET A 604 24.35 -21.86 35.21
N LEU A 605 24.91 -20.71 35.62
CA LEU A 605 24.66 -19.41 34.97
C LEU A 605 24.91 -19.44 33.44
N LYS A 606 25.94 -20.18 33.01
CA LYS A 606 26.24 -20.39 31.59
C LYS A 606 25.12 -21.15 30.87
N GLU A 607 24.58 -22.19 31.50
CA GLU A 607 23.47 -22.98 30.95
C GLU A 607 22.16 -22.18 30.90
N GLU A 608 21.92 -21.32 31.89
CA GLU A 608 20.78 -20.39 31.86
C GLU A 608 20.90 -19.37 30.74
N THR A 609 22.12 -18.88 30.47
CA THR A 609 22.39 -17.96 29.37
C THR A 609 22.19 -18.65 28.02
N THR A 610 22.73 -19.86 27.85
CA THR A 610 22.48 -20.69 26.66
C THR A 610 20.98 -20.94 26.46
N ASN A 611 20.25 -21.29 27.52
CA ASN A 611 18.80 -21.51 27.45
C ASN A 611 18.02 -20.25 27.05
N ARG A 612 18.47 -19.06 27.49
CA ARG A 612 17.88 -17.78 27.10
C ARG A 612 18.11 -17.49 25.63
N ASN A 613 19.34 -17.68 25.14
CA ASN A 613 19.69 -17.47 23.74
C ASN A 613 18.91 -18.41 22.80
N ILE A 614 18.81 -19.70 23.14
CA ILE A 614 18.03 -20.67 22.34
C ILE A 614 16.55 -20.27 22.33
N SER A 615 15.98 -19.93 23.50
CA SER A 615 14.57 -19.50 23.59
C SER A 615 14.31 -18.22 22.79
N SER A 616 15.27 -17.30 22.74
CA SER A 616 15.17 -16.06 21.97
C SER A 616 15.05 -16.34 20.48
N ASP A 617 15.94 -17.16 19.93
CA ASP A 617 15.91 -17.49 18.50
C ASP A 617 14.71 -18.39 18.15
N LEU A 618 14.31 -19.28 19.06
CA LEU A 618 13.09 -20.10 18.93
C LEU A 618 11.81 -19.27 18.89
N SER A 619 11.79 -18.06 19.45
CA SER A 619 10.57 -17.24 19.51
C SER A 619 9.95 -16.99 18.14
N ILE A 620 10.72 -17.11 17.06
CA ILE A 620 10.22 -16.98 15.69
C ILE A 620 9.10 -17.98 15.35
N VAL A 621 9.18 -19.22 15.82
CA VAL A 621 8.15 -20.24 15.56
C VAL A 621 6.89 -19.95 16.36
N GLU A 622 7.04 -19.46 17.59
CA GLU A 622 5.93 -19.04 18.44
C GLU A 622 5.24 -17.79 17.88
N ASN A 623 6.01 -16.84 17.35
CA ASN A 623 5.47 -15.67 16.65
C ASN A 623 4.69 -16.09 15.40
N TYR A 624 5.17 -17.10 14.67
CA TYR A 624 4.45 -17.67 13.54
C TYR A 624 3.12 -18.31 13.95
N PHE A 625 3.10 -19.10 15.03
CA PHE A 625 1.86 -19.61 15.61
C PHE A 625 0.92 -18.48 16.04
N GLY A 626 1.46 -17.40 16.61
CA GLY A 626 0.71 -16.19 16.94
C GLY A 626 0.02 -15.57 15.72
N ARG A 627 0.72 -15.48 14.58
CA ARG A 627 0.13 -15.00 13.31
C ARG A 627 -0.99 -15.91 12.82
N LEU A 628 -0.83 -17.24 12.91
CA LEU A 628 -1.88 -18.19 12.54
C LEU A 628 -3.16 -17.98 13.37
N CYS A 629 -3.01 -17.73 14.67
CA CYS A 629 -4.11 -17.39 15.56
C CYS A 629 -4.77 -16.06 15.18
N THR A 630 -3.99 -14.98 15.01
CA THR A 630 -4.56 -13.64 14.79
C THR A 630 -5.18 -13.49 13.39
N LEU A 631 -4.56 -14.01 12.35
CA LEU A 631 -5.02 -13.83 10.97
C LEU A 631 -6.21 -14.72 10.62
N TRP A 632 -6.23 -15.95 11.13
CA TRP A 632 -7.14 -17.01 10.66
C TRP A 632 -8.02 -17.60 11.76
N ALA A 633 -7.84 -17.19 13.02
CA ALA A 633 -8.41 -17.86 14.20
C ALA A 633 -8.03 -19.35 14.30
N LEU A 634 -6.99 -19.77 13.58
CA LEU A 634 -6.48 -21.14 13.64
C LEU A 634 -5.82 -21.34 15.00
N CYS A 635 -6.09 -22.46 15.68
CA CYS A 635 -5.62 -22.73 17.06
C CYS A 635 -6.20 -21.82 18.18
N SER A 636 -6.79 -20.66 17.88
CA SER A 636 -7.53 -19.85 18.86
C SER A 636 -8.99 -20.31 19.03
N ASP A 637 -9.63 -20.78 17.95
CA ASP A 637 -10.99 -21.30 17.94
C ASP A 637 -11.02 -22.83 17.94
N LYS A 638 -12.05 -23.43 18.54
CA LYS A 638 -12.25 -24.89 18.47
C LYS A 638 -12.54 -25.37 17.05
N TYR A 639 -11.76 -26.33 16.54
CA TYR A 639 -12.01 -27.00 15.26
C TYR A 639 -13.28 -27.85 15.32
N ARG A 640 -14.22 -27.62 14.39
CA ARG A 640 -15.53 -28.31 14.33
C ARG A 640 -15.78 -29.06 13.04
N TRP A 641 -14.91 -28.94 12.04
CA TRP A 641 -15.09 -29.57 10.74
C TRP A 641 -14.65 -31.04 10.75
N LYS A 642 -14.84 -31.71 9.61
CA LYS A 642 -14.40 -33.09 9.41
C LYS A 642 -12.87 -33.17 9.48
N GLU A 643 -12.35 -34.22 10.12
CA GLU A 643 -10.89 -34.47 10.21
C GLU A 643 -10.24 -34.51 8.82
N ALA A 644 -10.89 -35.09 7.82
CA ALA A 644 -10.39 -35.18 6.45
C ALA A 644 -10.11 -33.81 5.79
N ARG A 645 -10.65 -32.71 6.34
CA ARG A 645 -10.43 -31.34 5.83
C ARG A 645 -9.39 -30.56 6.65
N TYR A 646 -8.93 -31.10 7.77
CA TYR A 646 -8.08 -30.38 8.71
C TYR A 646 -6.78 -29.96 8.02
N GLU A 647 -6.14 -30.91 7.35
CA GLU A 647 -4.89 -30.70 6.63
C GLU A 647 -4.99 -29.59 5.59
N MET A 648 -6.02 -29.65 4.74
CA MET A 648 -6.27 -28.66 3.69
C MET A 648 -6.36 -27.24 4.26
N TYR A 649 -7.12 -27.05 5.33
CA TYR A 649 -7.27 -25.74 5.96
C TYR A 649 -5.97 -25.28 6.64
N PHE A 650 -5.31 -26.17 7.37
CA PHE A 650 -4.10 -25.84 8.11
C PHE A 650 -2.97 -25.43 7.14
N ARG A 651 -2.72 -26.23 6.09
CA ARG A 651 -1.71 -25.93 5.07
C ARG A 651 -2.02 -24.65 4.30
N ALA A 652 -3.28 -24.41 3.94
CA ALA A 652 -3.67 -23.17 3.28
C ALA A 652 -3.43 -21.95 4.19
N CYS A 653 -3.73 -22.04 5.49
CA CYS A 653 -3.40 -20.97 6.44
C CYS A 653 -1.88 -20.76 6.55
N VAL A 654 -1.08 -21.83 6.59
CA VAL A 654 0.39 -21.72 6.62
C VAL A 654 0.91 -21.03 5.36
N ALA A 655 0.48 -21.47 4.17
CA ALA A 655 0.88 -20.86 2.91
C ALA A 655 0.52 -19.36 2.85
N LEU A 656 -0.71 -19.00 3.22
CA LEU A 656 -1.15 -17.60 3.23
C LEU A 656 -0.47 -16.76 4.33
N THR A 657 -0.03 -17.38 5.42
CA THR A 657 0.75 -16.69 6.45
C THR A 657 2.15 -16.35 5.92
N ASN A 658 2.78 -17.22 5.12
CA ASN A 658 4.03 -16.90 4.45
C ASN A 658 3.91 -15.72 3.48
N VAL A 659 2.77 -15.58 2.81
CA VAL A 659 2.52 -14.41 1.93
C VAL A 659 2.39 -13.10 2.74
N HIS A 660 1.97 -13.20 3.99
CA HIS A 660 1.83 -12.05 4.88
C HIS A 660 3.14 -11.66 5.59
N VAL A 661 4.05 -12.61 5.76
CA VAL A 661 5.40 -12.38 6.30
C VAL A 661 6.24 -11.66 5.27
#